data_AF-A0A5C9CJA9-F1
#
_entry.id   AF-A0A5C9CJA9-F1
#
_cell.length_a   1.000
_cell.length_b   1.000
_cell.length_c   1.000
_cell.angle_alpha   90.00
_cell.angle_beta   90.00
_cell.angle_gamma   90.00
#
_symmetry.space_group_name_H-M   'P 1'
#
loop_
_entity.id
_entity.type
_entity.pdbx_description
1 polymer ?
#
loop_
_entity_poly.entity_id
_entity_poly.type
_entity_poly.pdbx_seq_one_letter_code
_entity_poly.pdbx_strand_id
1 'polypeptide(L)'
;MIDFLSMPSFNRLTLLLNKTTFRRQLSIMVSIGVLMLALMSSLAISWQSSRETRLNRQQQGQRLADSLARQARLALLSDSSENAADAVSGALAFPDVIRVEIRHPDGATLSAHGAQGVAMTPASEVPPNWGNAPSAAFLEAEDDKNWRFVAQVRTADQMSPFEMEVTSGQTLGYVRVVLSKASLDQAMVNLFALNMSISLLFALIFLLATRWLTLRVTQPLSQLAAAMGRAETSLTGVRAELVGPTDIVDMAHAFNNMMSVLDERDQALRLAREDALRLANLKAEFAATMSHELRTPLNGVVGTLDLLRASVLSPVARNYVNLAWDSSQYLLDLINNILDFSSLEAGKLQLAENDFDVARLCEQTIDLVSPQIGSKGLEIAYVLASDVPSCLYGDSRRLRQILLNLLGNAVKFTEHGEIAMQVSTLHGFADSGTLRFEVIDSGIGIPLAAQSTIFDSFTQADPSSTRSHDGSGLGLAICKQLCALMGGEIGVDSELGVGSKFWFQLPLRLGTMKAAIPNAVMRTGSIVVIDENIIVRQFLEQTLCSCGYVCKTASNAATAEKELKAAMLSGNPCQLLLIDMLFAQTHAEEVQNLRTKPALGQPRMALMNRYGATCAPNAPQADAYLAKPLRKERLLECIDRVLGVRTLAPSPTSAVNASMPRLLVVEDNRASQAIAIGMLELLGCSVKVVENGRLAVHAFKSESWDLILMDCNMPEMDGYEATSLIRTLETETGKRVPIVAMTANTQPADVAKCLSAGMDDHLSKPLTLDSVRAHLHRWLPKMLTESPVLLAGALHNSRPDEPIDHGALARLREALGGAVGQVIRPFLEDMPVYLEQMEAAAEAGDSDALRRAAHAVKGAAGNFGAVALVTLAKEMEALAEKGQNDAAGRLTARMRAEYALVGQTLNHELQSETEMPAQQSEVGAARVLIVDDDRSTRSALCSVLQLNGFIVTEVSDGSEVANEVKRLRPDVILMDALMPVMDGFTACSLLQESPEGREIPVLMITALEDSASIERAFAAGASDYIPKPLHLAVVNQRVRRLVDASRTQRRVHHLAYNDALTGLPNRIKFNDRLSHSIENINDTVQSLALLYLDLDRFKFVNDTLGHEIGDKLLKRVSERIRSCVRGSDCVARLGGDEFAIIIDDLPSHNVASTTAQKICTAV
;
A
#
# COMPACT_ATOMS: atom_id res chain seq x y z
N MET A 1 -28.51 -15.14 82.04
CA MET A 1 -27.90 -14.28 80.99
C MET A 1 -27.56 -15.10 79.74
N ILE A 2 -28.42 -16.07 79.36
CA ILE A 2 -28.28 -16.88 78.13
C ILE A 2 -29.60 -16.96 77.32
N ASP A 3 -30.77 -16.63 77.88
CA ASP A 3 -32.05 -16.67 77.13
C ASP A 3 -32.59 -15.30 76.71
N PHE A 4 -31.77 -14.47 76.05
CA PHE A 4 -32.25 -13.19 75.48
C PHE A 4 -31.98 -13.02 73.98
N LEU A 5 -31.47 -14.05 73.30
CA LEU A 5 -30.99 -13.99 71.90
C LEU A 5 -31.88 -14.71 70.87
N SER A 6 -33.13 -15.03 71.19
CA SER A 6 -34.06 -15.72 70.28
C SER A 6 -35.31 -14.90 69.93
N MET A 7 -35.15 -13.60 69.63
CA MET A 7 -36.24 -12.79 69.08
C MET A 7 -36.14 -12.62 67.55
N PRO A 8 -37.24 -12.83 66.78
CA PRO A 8 -37.27 -12.69 65.31
C PRO A 8 -37.01 -11.26 64.79
N SER A 9 -36.80 -10.29 65.68
CA SER A 9 -36.48 -8.90 65.36
C SER A 9 -35.01 -8.69 64.96
N PHE A 10 -34.06 -9.48 65.47
CA PHE A 10 -32.62 -9.29 65.18
C PHE A 10 -32.25 -9.71 63.75
N ASN A 11 -32.83 -10.80 63.24
CA ASN A 11 -32.65 -11.25 61.86
C ASN A 11 -33.30 -10.31 60.82
N ARG A 12 -34.36 -9.58 61.19
CA ARG A 12 -34.93 -8.55 60.31
C ARG A 12 -34.04 -7.31 60.22
N LEU A 13 -33.34 -6.97 61.30
CA LEU A 13 -32.42 -5.84 61.34
C LEU A 13 -31.18 -6.08 60.46
N THR A 14 -30.61 -7.29 60.50
CA THR A 14 -29.46 -7.67 59.67
C THR A 14 -29.80 -7.75 58.18
N LEU A 15 -30.99 -8.26 57.82
CA LEU A 15 -31.51 -8.25 56.44
C LEU A 15 -31.78 -6.84 55.89
N LEU A 16 -32.24 -5.91 56.74
CA LEU A 16 -32.41 -4.50 56.38
C LEU A 16 -31.06 -3.78 56.21
N LEU A 17 -30.07 -4.06 57.06
CA LEU A 17 -28.74 -3.48 56.96
C LEU A 17 -28.05 -3.88 55.65
N ASN A 18 -28.13 -5.15 55.23
CA ASN A 18 -27.51 -5.62 53.98
C ASN A 18 -28.05 -4.97 52.70
N LYS A 19 -29.22 -4.31 52.74
CA LYS A 19 -29.80 -3.58 51.59
C LYS A 19 -29.47 -2.08 51.56
N THR A 20 -28.68 -1.59 52.51
CA THR A 20 -28.35 -0.17 52.64
C THR A 20 -26.88 0.09 52.39
N THR A 21 -26.56 1.22 51.73
CA THR A 21 -25.18 1.61 51.47
C THR A 21 -24.42 1.83 52.79
N PHE A 22 -23.12 1.50 52.81
CA PHE A 22 -22.24 1.64 53.98
C PHE A 22 -22.35 3.03 54.64
N ARG A 23 -22.47 4.08 53.83
CA ARG A 23 -22.72 5.46 54.26
C ARG A 23 -23.99 5.61 55.12
N ARG A 24 -25.07 4.94 54.74
CA ARG A 24 -26.36 5.00 55.44
C ARG A 24 -26.30 4.23 56.75
N GLN A 25 -25.61 3.10 56.79
CA GLN A 25 -25.39 2.33 58.01
C GLN A 25 -24.59 3.13 59.04
N LEU A 26 -23.47 3.74 58.62
CA LEU A 26 -22.62 4.56 59.49
C LEU A 26 -23.38 5.77 60.05
N SER A 27 -24.14 6.46 59.19
CA SER A 27 -24.93 7.63 59.62
C SER A 27 -26.02 7.25 60.62
N ILE A 28 -26.71 6.11 60.43
CA ILE A 28 -27.73 5.63 61.38
C ILE A 28 -27.08 5.26 62.71
N MET A 29 -25.96 4.53 62.69
CA MET A 29 -25.27 4.09 63.90
C MET A 29 -24.76 5.28 64.73
N VAL A 30 -24.11 6.25 64.08
CA VAL A 30 -23.62 7.48 64.74
C VAL A 30 -24.78 8.31 65.29
N SER A 31 -25.89 8.43 64.55
CA SER A 31 -27.07 9.18 65.01
C SER A 31 -27.68 8.59 66.28
N ILE A 32 -27.85 7.27 66.31
CA ILE A 32 -28.37 6.56 67.48
C ILE A 32 -27.42 6.71 68.66
N GLY A 33 -26.11 6.53 68.44
CA GLY A 33 -25.10 6.66 69.48
C GLY A 33 -25.07 8.05 70.12
N VAL A 34 -25.09 9.11 69.30
CA VAL A 34 -25.06 10.51 69.79
C VAL A 34 -26.33 10.86 70.55
N LEU A 35 -27.51 10.45 70.08
CA LEU A 35 -28.78 10.68 70.78
C LEU A 35 -28.83 9.95 72.12
N MET A 36 -28.35 8.70 72.16
CA MET A 36 -28.32 7.92 73.40
C MET A 36 -27.34 8.52 74.42
N LEU A 37 -26.17 8.98 73.97
CA LEU A 37 -25.19 9.66 74.81
C LEU A 37 -25.74 10.98 75.37
N ALA A 38 -26.41 11.78 74.53
CA ALA A 38 -27.05 13.03 74.94
C ALA A 38 -28.11 12.81 76.02
N LEU A 39 -28.97 11.80 75.85
CA LEU A 39 -29.99 11.42 76.82
C LEU A 39 -29.37 10.99 78.16
N MET A 40 -28.37 10.10 78.11
CA MET A 40 -27.69 9.59 79.30
C MET A 40 -26.96 10.71 80.06
N SER A 41 -26.28 11.60 79.33
CA SER A 41 -25.59 12.76 79.91
C SER A 41 -26.58 13.72 80.59
N SER A 42 -27.70 14.03 79.93
CA SER A 42 -28.74 14.89 80.51
C SER A 42 -29.36 14.30 81.78
N LEU A 43 -29.63 12.99 81.82
CA LEU A 43 -30.10 12.31 83.02
C LEU A 43 -29.06 12.37 84.15
N ALA A 44 -27.79 12.09 83.85
CA ALA A 44 -26.72 12.08 84.85
C ALA A 44 -26.51 13.47 85.47
N ILE A 45 -26.45 14.53 84.65
CA ILE A 45 -26.28 15.91 85.10
C ILE A 45 -27.49 16.37 85.92
N SER A 46 -28.71 16.06 85.47
CA SER A 46 -29.94 16.40 86.19
C SER A 46 -30.01 15.72 87.56
N TRP A 47 -29.64 14.44 87.63
CA TRP A 47 -29.59 13.68 88.89
C TRP A 47 -28.56 14.27 89.86
N GLN A 48 -27.35 14.58 89.38
CA GLN A 48 -26.30 15.21 90.18
C GLN A 48 -26.73 16.58 90.71
N SER A 49 -27.27 17.44 89.84
CA SER A 49 -27.68 18.81 90.20
C SER A 49 -28.88 18.84 91.17
N SER A 50 -29.82 17.90 91.02
CA SER A 50 -30.95 17.74 91.94
C SER A 50 -30.49 17.37 93.36
N ARG A 51 -29.54 16.43 93.47
CA ARG A 51 -28.98 16.02 94.76
C ARG A 51 -28.31 17.19 95.49
N GLU A 52 -27.52 17.99 94.78
CA GLU A 52 -26.83 19.15 95.34
C GLU A 52 -27.82 20.25 95.78
N THR A 53 -28.83 20.55 94.93
CA THR A 53 -29.86 21.56 95.23
C THR A 53 -30.68 21.18 96.46
N ARG A 54 -31.02 19.88 96.61
CA ARG A 54 -31.74 19.36 97.79
C ARG A 54 -30.94 19.56 99.07
N LEU A 55 -29.65 19.24 99.06
CA LEU A 55 -28.78 19.40 100.23
C LEU A 55 -28.65 20.87 100.64
N ASN A 56 -28.49 21.78 99.68
CA ASN A 56 -28.39 23.22 99.93
C ASN A 56 -29.68 23.77 100.57
N ARG A 57 -30.84 23.36 100.08
CA ARG A 57 -32.15 23.77 100.63
C ARG A 57 -32.39 23.21 102.04
N GLN A 58 -31.95 21.98 102.31
CA GLN A 58 -32.02 21.41 103.66
C GLN A 58 -31.14 22.17 104.65
N GLN A 59 -29.90 22.52 104.27
CA GLN A 59 -29.02 23.35 105.09
C GLN A 59 -29.59 24.75 105.33
N GLN A 60 -30.22 25.35 104.31
CA GLN A 60 -30.89 26.64 104.44
C GLN A 60 -32.04 26.58 105.46
N GLY A 61 -32.85 25.52 105.42
CA GLY A 61 -33.93 25.30 106.40
C GLY A 61 -33.42 25.18 107.84
N GLN A 62 -32.30 24.48 108.06
CA GLN A 62 -31.65 24.41 109.37
C GLN A 62 -31.16 25.78 109.85
N ARG A 63 -30.46 26.54 108.99
CA ARG A 63 -29.99 27.89 109.35
C ARG A 63 -31.13 28.84 109.70
N LEU A 64 -32.26 28.73 109.00
CA LEU A 64 -33.47 29.51 109.30
C LEU A 64 -34.06 29.14 110.66
N ALA A 65 -34.17 27.85 110.97
CA ALA A 65 -34.63 27.38 112.28
C ALA A 65 -33.70 27.84 113.41
N ASP A 66 -32.37 27.78 113.24
CA ASP A 66 -31.41 28.31 114.22
C ASP A 66 -31.52 29.83 114.41
N SER A 67 -31.70 30.58 113.32
CA SER A 67 -31.88 32.04 113.38
C SER A 67 -33.15 32.41 114.12
N LEU A 68 -34.25 31.71 113.83
CA LEU A 68 -35.51 31.92 114.51
C LEU A 68 -35.43 31.52 115.99
N ALA A 69 -34.72 30.44 116.33
CA ALA A 69 -34.50 30.08 117.73
C ALA A 69 -33.79 31.19 118.52
N ARG A 70 -32.81 31.88 117.90
CA ARG A 70 -32.16 33.06 118.51
C ARG A 70 -33.12 34.24 118.68
N GLN A 71 -33.97 34.51 117.69
CA GLN A 71 -34.93 35.62 117.73
C GLN A 71 -36.09 35.36 118.71
N ALA A 72 -36.60 34.13 118.77
CA ALA A 72 -37.69 33.70 119.65
C ALA A 72 -37.31 33.66 121.14
N ARG A 73 -36.01 33.81 121.45
CA ARG A 73 -35.53 33.74 122.83
C ARG A 73 -36.12 34.80 123.74
N LEU A 74 -36.21 36.04 123.26
CA LEU A 74 -36.76 37.15 124.05
C LEU A 74 -38.26 36.95 124.28
N ALA A 75 -38.97 36.37 123.30
CA ALA A 75 -40.38 36.01 123.42
C ALA A 75 -40.63 34.92 124.47
N LEU A 76 -39.81 33.86 124.50
CA LEU A 76 -39.93 32.78 125.50
C LEU A 76 -39.47 33.18 126.91
N LEU A 77 -38.54 34.13 127.03
CA LEU A 77 -38.10 34.68 128.34
C LEU A 77 -39.14 35.63 128.95
N SER A 78 -39.82 36.42 128.12
CA SER A 78 -40.81 37.41 128.56
C SER A 78 -42.25 36.89 128.56
N ASP A 79 -42.47 35.66 128.11
CA ASP A 79 -43.78 35.04 127.86
C ASP A 79 -44.74 35.97 127.06
N SER A 80 -44.17 36.75 126.13
CA SER A 80 -44.90 37.75 125.35
C SER A 80 -45.27 37.20 123.97
N SER A 81 -46.58 37.10 123.73
CA SER A 81 -47.14 36.71 122.43
C SER A 81 -46.85 37.74 121.32
N GLU A 82 -46.66 39.02 121.67
CA GLU A 82 -46.31 40.09 120.73
C GLU A 82 -44.88 39.93 120.22
N ASN A 83 -43.91 39.70 121.13
CA ASN A 83 -42.52 39.41 120.76
C ASN A 83 -42.40 38.10 119.96
N ALA A 84 -43.26 37.12 120.25
CA ALA A 84 -43.32 35.86 119.50
C ALA A 84 -43.86 36.10 118.08
N ALA A 85 -44.85 36.96 117.90
CA ALA A 85 -45.42 37.30 116.60
C ALA A 85 -44.40 37.99 115.68
N ASP A 86 -43.58 38.90 116.22
CA ASP A 86 -42.52 39.58 115.46
C ASP A 86 -41.43 38.62 114.96
N ALA A 87 -40.97 37.71 115.82
CA ALA A 87 -39.99 36.69 115.43
C ALA A 87 -40.55 35.74 114.35
N VAL A 88 -41.83 35.34 114.48
CA VAL A 88 -42.51 34.47 113.52
C VAL A 88 -42.73 35.17 112.18
N SER A 89 -43.13 36.45 112.19
CA SER A 89 -43.32 37.28 110.99
C SER A 89 -42.01 37.39 110.20
N GLY A 90 -40.88 37.60 110.89
CA GLY A 90 -39.55 37.63 110.27
C GLY A 90 -39.16 36.31 109.59
N ALA A 91 -39.54 35.15 110.15
CA ALA A 91 -39.28 33.85 109.55
C ALA A 91 -40.21 33.52 108.38
N LEU A 92 -41.48 33.92 108.43
CA LEU A 92 -42.46 33.73 107.34
C LEU A 92 -42.18 34.61 106.12
N ALA A 93 -41.39 35.68 106.26
CA ALA A 93 -40.95 36.49 105.13
C ALA A 93 -39.91 35.78 104.23
N PHE A 94 -39.31 34.67 104.68
CA PHE A 94 -38.37 33.90 103.87
C PHE A 94 -39.09 33.02 102.84
N PRO A 95 -38.58 32.93 101.58
CA PRO A 95 -39.18 32.10 100.54
C PRO A 95 -39.29 30.63 100.98
N ASP A 96 -40.37 29.98 100.55
CA ASP A 96 -40.70 28.58 100.84
C ASP A 96 -41.06 28.27 102.30
N VAL A 97 -40.93 29.19 103.25
CA VAL A 97 -41.39 28.97 104.63
C VAL A 97 -42.92 29.08 104.68
N ILE A 98 -43.59 27.96 104.94
CA ILE A 98 -45.05 27.88 104.92
C ILE A 98 -45.68 27.87 106.32
N ARG A 99 -44.91 27.49 107.35
CA ARG A 99 -45.40 27.42 108.74
C ARG A 99 -44.25 27.55 109.72
N VAL A 100 -44.51 28.27 110.80
CA VAL A 100 -43.56 28.48 111.90
C VAL A 100 -44.29 28.32 113.23
N GLU A 101 -43.67 27.61 114.17
CA GLU A 101 -44.20 27.42 115.52
C GLU A 101 -43.13 27.70 116.58
N ILE A 102 -43.51 28.34 117.67
CA ILE A 102 -42.72 28.51 118.89
C ILE A 102 -43.49 27.81 120.02
N ARG A 103 -42.82 26.92 120.75
CA ARG A 103 -43.41 26.11 121.82
C ARG A 103 -42.57 26.17 123.09
N HIS A 104 -43.24 26.04 124.23
CA HIS A 104 -42.60 25.88 125.54
C HIS A 104 -41.99 24.49 125.71
N PRO A 105 -41.16 24.26 126.74
CA PRO A 105 -40.51 22.97 126.99
C PRO A 105 -41.49 21.82 127.30
N ASP A 106 -42.69 22.14 127.80
CA ASP A 106 -43.79 21.19 128.07
C ASP A 106 -44.60 20.83 126.82
N GLY A 107 -44.29 21.44 125.68
CA GLY A 107 -44.96 21.24 124.39
C GLY A 107 -46.14 22.18 124.12
N ALA A 108 -46.50 23.07 125.06
CA ALA A 108 -47.53 24.09 124.85
C ALA A 108 -47.11 25.09 123.77
N THR A 109 -48.03 25.49 122.90
CA THR A 109 -47.71 26.39 121.77
C THR A 109 -47.83 27.84 122.20
N LEU A 110 -46.73 28.59 122.16
CA LEU A 110 -46.70 30.02 122.44
C LEU A 110 -47.23 30.82 121.24
N SER A 111 -46.81 30.43 120.02
CA SER A 111 -47.25 31.06 118.78
C SER A 111 -47.10 30.09 117.62
N ALA A 112 -48.11 29.99 116.76
CA ALA A 112 -48.03 29.22 115.53
C ALA A 112 -48.73 29.99 114.41
N HIS A 113 -48.00 30.29 113.34
CA HIS A 113 -48.54 30.99 112.18
C HIS A 113 -48.17 30.26 110.89
N GLY A 114 -49.12 30.21 109.97
CA GLY A 114 -48.90 29.80 108.58
C GLY A 114 -48.66 31.01 107.68
N ALA A 115 -48.00 30.79 106.54
CA ALA A 115 -48.01 31.77 105.46
C ALA A 115 -49.45 32.00 104.97
N GLN A 116 -49.75 33.21 104.48
CA GLN A 116 -51.09 33.59 104.03
C GLN A 116 -51.68 32.57 103.04
N GLY A 117 -52.88 32.05 103.33
CA GLY A 117 -53.59 31.10 102.46
C GLY A 117 -53.31 29.61 102.72
N VAL A 118 -52.46 29.26 103.69
CA VAL A 118 -52.22 27.85 104.08
C VAL A 118 -53.14 27.47 105.26
N ALA A 119 -54.00 26.47 105.07
CA ALA A 119 -54.89 25.97 106.12
C ALA A 119 -54.09 25.36 107.28
N MET A 120 -54.33 25.83 108.51
CA MET A 120 -53.67 25.29 109.70
C MET A 120 -54.25 23.92 110.05
N THR A 121 -53.53 22.85 109.69
CA THR A 121 -53.78 21.53 110.28
C THR A 121 -53.56 21.59 111.80
N PRO A 122 -54.51 21.10 112.62
CA PRO A 122 -54.39 21.07 114.08
C PRO A 122 -53.09 20.39 114.49
N ALA A 123 -52.46 20.90 115.54
CA ALA A 123 -51.26 20.29 116.10
C ALA A 123 -51.52 18.80 116.37
N SER A 124 -50.60 17.94 115.91
CA SER A 124 -50.61 16.51 116.25
C SER A 124 -50.77 16.36 117.77
N GLU A 125 -51.78 15.60 118.22
CA GLU A 125 -52.16 15.45 119.64
C GLU A 125 -51.06 14.77 120.50
N VAL A 126 -50.09 14.12 119.86
CA VAL A 126 -48.91 13.57 120.55
C VAL A 126 -47.82 14.64 120.64
N PRO A 127 -47.40 15.06 121.86
CA PRO A 127 -46.28 15.97 122.04
C PRO A 127 -45.02 15.34 121.46
N PRO A 128 -44.30 16.00 120.55
CA PRO A 128 -43.05 15.47 120.05
C PRO A 128 -42.00 15.43 121.18
N ASN A 129 -41.32 14.29 121.35
CA ASN A 129 -40.34 14.09 122.42
C ASN A 129 -39.00 14.78 122.09
N TRP A 130 -38.97 16.10 122.21
CA TRP A 130 -37.79 16.92 121.94
C TRP A 130 -36.83 17.06 123.13
N GLY A 131 -37.08 16.34 124.24
CA GLY A 131 -36.24 16.39 125.44
C GLY A 131 -34.76 16.03 125.18
N ASN A 132 -34.49 15.28 124.10
CA ASN A 132 -33.14 14.90 123.65
C ASN A 132 -32.74 15.55 122.31
N ALA A 133 -33.41 16.63 121.90
CA ALA A 133 -33.08 17.32 120.66
C ALA A 133 -31.64 17.89 120.70
N PRO A 134 -30.87 17.78 119.60
CA PRO A 134 -29.53 18.38 119.53
C PRO A 134 -29.60 19.91 119.65
N SER A 135 -28.51 20.51 120.15
CA SER A 135 -28.40 21.96 120.35
C SER A 135 -28.49 22.79 119.06
N ALA A 136 -28.20 22.17 117.90
CA ALA A 136 -28.30 22.80 116.58
C ALA A 136 -29.58 22.35 115.87
N ALA A 137 -30.12 23.22 115.00
CA ALA A 137 -31.27 22.89 114.19
C ALA A 137 -31.07 21.61 113.37
N PHE A 138 -32.07 20.72 113.40
CA PHE A 138 -32.06 19.46 112.66
C PHE A 138 -33.37 19.26 111.90
N LEU A 139 -33.34 18.37 110.90
CA LEU A 139 -34.52 17.98 110.15
C LEU A 139 -35.29 16.94 110.98
N GLU A 140 -36.49 17.29 111.43
CA GLU A 140 -37.36 16.43 112.22
C GLU A 140 -38.06 15.39 111.35
N ALA A 141 -38.63 15.84 110.22
CA ALA A 141 -39.33 14.97 109.28
C ALA A 141 -39.33 15.58 107.88
N GLU A 142 -39.34 14.70 106.88
CA GLU A 142 -39.54 15.05 105.49
C GLU A 142 -40.81 14.37 105.00
N ASP A 143 -41.79 15.15 104.56
CA ASP A 143 -42.97 14.65 103.85
C ASP A 143 -42.81 14.87 102.34
N ASP A 144 -43.74 14.36 101.51
CA ASP A 144 -43.62 14.46 100.05
C ASP A 144 -43.50 15.90 99.55
N LYS A 145 -44.07 16.86 100.28
CA LYS A 145 -44.19 18.26 99.83
C LYS A 145 -43.34 19.24 100.65
N ASN A 146 -42.87 18.87 101.83
CA ASN A 146 -42.29 19.79 102.80
C ASN A 146 -41.17 19.15 103.64
N TRP A 147 -40.26 20.00 104.12
CA TRP A 147 -39.28 19.69 105.16
C TRP A 147 -39.68 20.37 106.47
N ARG A 148 -39.53 19.66 107.59
CA ARG A 148 -39.80 20.19 108.94
C ARG A 148 -38.51 20.22 109.73
N PHE A 149 -38.12 21.40 110.16
CA PHE A 149 -36.91 21.65 110.94
C PHE A 149 -37.28 22.07 112.36
N VAL A 150 -36.53 21.59 113.34
CA VAL A 150 -36.70 21.95 114.75
C VAL A 150 -35.38 22.45 115.31
N ALA A 151 -35.43 23.52 116.09
CA ALA A 151 -34.29 24.11 116.78
C ALA A 151 -34.64 24.40 118.24
N GLN A 152 -33.66 24.21 119.12
CA GLN A 152 -33.80 24.43 120.56
C GLN A 152 -33.47 25.88 120.91
N VAL A 153 -34.32 26.54 121.71
CA VAL A 153 -34.08 27.89 122.22
C VAL A 153 -33.46 27.79 123.60
N ARG A 154 -32.28 28.41 123.79
CA ARG A 154 -31.51 28.34 125.06
C ARG A 154 -31.10 29.72 125.55
N THR A 155 -30.79 29.82 126.84
CA THR A 155 -30.11 30.99 127.41
C THR A 155 -28.68 31.13 126.83
N ALA A 156 -28.15 32.35 126.75
CA ALA A 156 -26.82 32.63 126.18
C ALA A 156 -25.75 32.31 127.20
N ASP A 157 -24.62 31.83 126.69
CA ASP A 157 -23.39 31.62 127.47
C ASP A 157 -22.60 32.92 127.75
N GLN A 158 -23.16 34.11 127.51
CA GLN A 158 -22.45 35.37 127.77
C GLN A 158 -22.75 35.92 129.17
N MET A 159 -21.73 35.91 130.04
CA MET A 159 -21.71 36.53 131.36
C MET A 159 -21.87 38.05 131.24
N SER A 160 -23.06 38.56 131.55
CA SER A 160 -23.28 39.96 131.90
C SER A 160 -23.01 40.14 133.40
N PRO A 161 -22.27 41.18 133.87
CA PRO A 161 -21.90 41.32 135.29
C PRO A 161 -23.06 41.74 136.23
N PHE A 162 -24.29 41.84 135.73
CA PHE A 162 -25.38 42.54 136.42
C PHE A 162 -26.70 41.74 136.57
N GLU A 163 -26.70 40.42 136.46
CA GLU A 163 -27.93 39.62 136.69
C GLU A 163 -27.73 38.43 137.65
N MET A 164 -28.75 38.22 138.50
CA MET A 164 -28.93 37.08 139.42
C MET A 164 -29.06 35.76 138.64
N GLU A 165 -28.54 34.68 139.22
CA GLU A 165 -28.44 33.30 138.69
C GLU A 165 -29.57 32.89 137.71
N VAL A 166 -29.32 33.04 136.40
CA VAL A 166 -30.02 32.27 135.36
C VAL A 166 -29.07 31.16 134.93
N THR A 167 -29.48 29.91 135.11
CA THR A 167 -28.67 28.74 134.76
C THR A 167 -28.29 28.80 133.28
N SER A 168 -26.98 28.92 132.98
CA SER A 168 -26.48 28.95 131.61
C SER A 168 -26.79 27.61 130.92
N GLY A 169 -27.38 27.68 129.73
CA GLY A 169 -27.69 26.51 128.93
C GLY A 169 -29.04 25.84 129.20
N GLN A 170 -29.94 26.42 130.01
CA GLN A 170 -31.31 25.89 130.15
C GLN A 170 -32.12 26.05 128.86
N THR A 171 -32.92 25.04 128.53
CA THR A 171 -33.83 25.07 127.38
C THR A 171 -35.07 25.87 127.72
N LEU A 172 -35.31 26.95 126.98
CA LEU A 172 -36.45 27.85 127.14
C LEU A 172 -37.65 27.40 126.32
N GLY A 173 -37.42 26.65 125.24
CA GLY A 173 -38.47 26.16 124.37
C GLY A 173 -37.91 25.64 123.04
N TYR A 174 -38.81 25.37 122.11
CA TYR A 174 -38.49 24.84 120.79
C TYR A 174 -39.15 25.66 119.70
N VAL A 175 -38.46 25.77 118.58
CA VAL A 175 -38.98 26.39 117.37
C VAL A 175 -39.07 25.33 116.28
N ARG A 176 -40.17 25.32 115.54
CA ARG A 176 -40.36 24.50 114.35
C ARG A 176 -40.56 25.39 113.12
N VAL A 177 -39.85 25.10 112.04
CA VAL A 177 -39.99 25.76 110.73
C VAL A 177 -40.31 24.71 109.67
N VAL A 178 -41.35 24.95 108.87
CA VAL A 178 -41.75 24.07 107.77
C VAL A 178 -41.48 24.79 106.44
N LEU A 179 -40.66 24.17 105.59
CA LEU A 179 -40.32 24.64 104.26
C LEU A 179 -41.00 23.79 103.18
N SER A 180 -41.54 24.42 102.15
CA SER A 180 -42.11 23.78 100.95
C SER A 180 -41.04 23.33 99.96
N LYS A 181 -41.28 22.20 99.29
CA LYS A 181 -40.45 21.68 98.18
C LYS A 181 -40.88 22.16 96.80
N ALA A 182 -41.97 22.92 96.68
CA ALA A 182 -42.52 23.34 95.38
C ALA A 182 -41.48 24.05 94.49
N SER A 183 -40.67 24.93 95.09
CA SER A 183 -39.58 25.63 94.39
C SER A 183 -38.43 24.70 93.98
N LEU A 184 -38.20 23.60 94.72
CA LEU A 184 -37.23 22.56 94.34
C LEU A 184 -37.76 21.71 93.17
N ASP A 185 -39.02 21.29 93.21
CA ASP A 185 -39.65 20.53 92.11
C ASP A 185 -39.65 21.31 90.80
N GLN A 186 -40.00 22.60 90.87
CA GLN A 186 -39.96 23.46 89.70
C GLN A 186 -38.52 23.71 89.20
N ALA A 187 -37.54 23.86 90.09
CA ALA A 187 -36.14 23.96 89.71
C ALA A 187 -35.63 22.67 89.04
N MET A 188 -36.05 21.49 89.50
CA MET A 188 -35.67 20.21 88.90
C MET A 188 -36.19 20.05 87.47
N VAL A 189 -37.46 20.37 87.24
CA VAL A 189 -38.06 20.31 85.89
C VAL A 189 -37.36 21.30 84.95
N ASN A 190 -37.10 22.52 85.42
CA ASN A 190 -36.41 23.54 84.63
C ASN A 190 -34.96 23.13 84.29
N LEU A 191 -34.21 22.60 85.24
CA LEU A 191 -32.83 22.12 85.03
C LEU A 191 -32.79 20.93 84.06
N PHE A 192 -33.73 20.00 84.17
CA PHE A 192 -33.83 18.88 83.24
C PHE A 192 -34.16 19.35 81.83
N ALA A 193 -35.16 20.23 81.67
CA ALA A 193 -35.56 20.76 80.36
C ALA A 193 -34.44 21.57 79.69
N LEU A 194 -33.70 22.38 80.48
CA LEU A 194 -32.58 23.17 79.99
C LEU A 194 -31.41 22.27 79.55
N ASN A 195 -30.99 21.31 80.37
CA ASN A 195 -29.92 20.38 80.02
C ASN A 195 -30.26 19.51 78.81
N MET A 196 -31.49 18.98 78.74
CA MET A 196 -31.96 18.21 77.59
C MET A 196 -31.92 19.04 76.31
N SER A 197 -32.34 20.30 76.38
CA SER A 197 -32.33 21.22 75.22
C SER A 197 -30.90 21.49 74.74
N ILE A 198 -29.95 21.73 75.66
CA ILE A 198 -28.53 21.94 75.34
C ILE A 198 -27.94 20.67 74.71
N SER A 199 -28.16 19.50 75.31
CA SER A 199 -27.65 18.23 74.80
C SER A 199 -28.21 17.90 73.41
N LEU A 200 -29.49 18.17 73.15
CA LEU A 200 -30.10 18.00 71.83
C LEU A 200 -29.55 18.99 70.79
N LEU A 201 -29.28 20.24 71.17
CA LEU A 201 -28.66 21.22 70.29
C LEU A 201 -27.24 20.79 69.88
N PHE A 202 -26.42 20.34 70.84
CA PHE A 202 -25.09 19.80 70.54
C PHE A 202 -25.16 18.55 69.66
N ALA A 203 -26.09 17.63 69.94
CA ALA A 203 -26.32 16.46 69.10
C ALA A 203 -26.68 16.86 67.67
N LEU A 204 -27.57 17.84 67.48
CA LEU A 204 -27.97 18.32 66.16
C LEU A 204 -26.78 18.94 65.40
N ILE A 205 -25.98 19.79 66.05
CA ILE A 205 -24.79 20.40 65.44
C ILE A 205 -23.79 19.32 65.05
N PHE A 206 -23.54 18.34 65.92
CA PHE A 206 -22.63 17.23 65.65
C PHE A 206 -23.13 16.35 64.49
N LEU A 207 -24.43 16.09 64.41
CA LEU A 207 -25.02 15.33 63.29
C LEU A 207 -24.97 16.10 61.97
N LEU A 208 -25.17 17.41 61.99
CA LEU A 208 -25.00 18.26 60.81
C LEU A 208 -23.53 18.30 60.37
N ALA A 209 -22.59 18.44 61.30
CA ALA A 209 -21.15 18.45 61.02
C ALA A 209 -20.67 17.10 60.44
N THR A 210 -21.07 15.98 61.05
CA THR A 210 -20.72 14.64 60.54
C THR A 210 -21.38 14.36 59.19
N ARG A 211 -22.62 14.79 58.97
CA ARG A 211 -23.29 14.70 57.66
C ARG A 211 -22.55 15.51 56.59
N TRP A 212 -22.13 16.74 56.93
CA TRP A 212 -21.37 17.61 56.04
C TRP A 212 -20.01 17.01 55.68
N LEU A 213 -19.26 16.51 56.67
CA LEU A 213 -17.97 15.84 56.44
C LEU A 213 -18.13 14.58 55.57
N THR A 214 -19.14 13.77 55.86
CA THR A 214 -19.44 12.55 55.09
C THR A 214 -19.77 12.90 53.63
N LEU A 215 -20.58 13.95 53.40
CA LEU A 215 -20.91 14.43 52.05
C LEU A 215 -19.67 14.91 51.30
N ARG A 216 -18.79 15.66 51.97
CA ARG A 216 -17.58 16.25 51.39
C ARG A 216 -16.55 15.22 50.94
N VAL A 217 -16.53 14.03 51.55
CA VAL A 217 -15.56 12.96 51.23
C VAL A 217 -16.14 11.87 50.33
N THR A 218 -17.35 11.38 50.61
CA THR A 218 -17.89 10.19 49.91
C THR A 218 -18.37 10.48 48.49
N GLN A 219 -18.82 11.71 48.21
CA GLN A 219 -19.37 12.05 46.89
C GLN A 219 -18.27 12.11 45.80
N PRO A 220 -17.13 12.81 46.00
CA PRO A 220 -16.02 12.78 45.05
C PRO A 220 -15.45 11.38 44.77
N LEU A 221 -15.29 10.57 45.82
CA LEU A 221 -14.82 9.18 45.71
C LEU A 221 -15.74 8.33 44.83
N SER A 222 -17.06 8.49 44.97
CA SER A 222 -18.02 7.76 44.14
C SER A 222 -17.99 8.20 42.67
N GLN A 223 -17.73 9.48 42.40
CA GLN A 223 -17.59 10.00 41.03
C GLN A 223 -16.30 9.49 40.37
N LEU A 224 -15.19 9.45 41.10
CA LEU A 224 -13.92 8.89 40.62
C LEU A 224 -14.05 7.39 40.32
N ALA A 225 -14.68 6.62 41.21
CA ALA A 225 -14.95 5.19 40.99
C ALA A 225 -15.85 4.95 39.75
N ALA A 226 -16.86 5.78 39.54
CA ALA A 226 -17.69 5.71 38.34
C ALA A 226 -16.92 6.09 37.06
N ALA A 227 -15.99 7.05 37.12
CA ALA A 227 -15.11 7.39 36.01
C ALA A 227 -14.18 6.21 35.67
N MET A 228 -13.60 5.55 36.68
CA MET A 228 -12.79 4.35 36.49
C MET A 228 -13.59 3.19 35.86
N GLY A 229 -14.82 2.92 36.34
CA GLY A 229 -15.67 1.88 35.76
C GLY A 229 -16.07 2.16 34.30
N ARG A 230 -16.24 3.43 33.92
CA ARG A 230 -16.46 3.80 32.51
C ARG A 230 -15.22 3.59 31.65
N ALA A 231 -14.02 3.85 32.19
CA ALA A 231 -12.76 3.63 31.49
C ALA A 231 -12.47 2.14 31.23
N GLU A 232 -12.94 1.23 32.07
CA GLU A 232 -12.87 -0.21 31.84
C GLU A 232 -13.66 -0.65 30.59
N THR A 233 -14.82 -0.03 30.36
CA THR A 233 -15.69 -0.35 29.21
C THR A 233 -15.40 0.45 27.95
N SER A 234 -14.83 1.66 28.08
CA SER A 234 -14.60 2.59 26.98
C SER A 234 -13.18 3.15 27.06
N LEU A 235 -12.34 2.74 26.10
CA LEU A 235 -10.90 2.99 26.07
C LEU A 235 -10.49 4.45 25.79
N THR A 236 -11.43 5.35 25.46
CA THR A 236 -11.07 6.69 25.00
C THR A 236 -11.89 7.80 25.66
N GLY A 237 -11.23 8.92 25.97
CA GLY A 237 -11.86 10.18 26.35
C GLY A 237 -12.45 10.25 27.77
N VAL A 238 -12.26 9.24 28.60
CA VAL A 238 -12.73 9.27 29.99
C VAL A 238 -11.76 10.09 30.85
N ARG A 239 -12.29 11.10 31.56
CA ARG A 239 -11.54 11.90 32.53
C ARG A 239 -12.34 12.03 33.82
N ALA A 240 -11.65 12.03 34.94
CA ALA A 240 -12.23 12.30 36.25
C ALA A 240 -12.22 13.81 36.54
N GLU A 241 -13.32 14.32 37.11
CA GLU A 241 -13.41 15.71 37.55
C GLU A 241 -12.51 15.96 38.79
N LEU A 242 -11.78 17.07 38.77
CA LEU A 242 -10.84 17.49 39.82
C LEU A 242 -11.57 18.23 40.95
N VAL A 243 -12.41 17.51 41.70
CA VAL A 243 -13.23 18.09 42.78
C VAL A 243 -13.08 17.27 44.04
N GLY A 244 -12.70 17.89 45.17
CA GLY A 244 -12.63 17.22 46.46
C GLY A 244 -11.52 17.73 47.38
N PRO A 245 -11.29 17.05 48.51
CA PRO A 245 -10.06 17.18 49.30
C PRO A 245 -8.81 16.91 48.45
N THR A 246 -7.68 17.49 48.84
CA THR A 246 -6.39 17.39 48.11
C THR A 246 -6.04 15.97 47.69
N ASP A 247 -6.18 15.00 48.60
CA ASP A 247 -5.82 13.60 48.31
C ASP A 247 -6.67 12.99 47.17
N ILE A 248 -7.95 13.36 47.08
CA ILE A 248 -8.85 12.87 46.03
C ILE A 248 -8.52 13.56 44.69
N VAL A 249 -8.16 14.84 44.73
CA VAL A 249 -7.73 15.60 43.55
C VAL A 249 -6.44 15.02 42.99
N ASP A 250 -5.49 14.66 43.84
CA ASP A 250 -4.22 14.03 43.44
C ASP A 250 -4.46 12.66 42.78
N MET A 251 -5.37 11.84 43.34
CA MET A 251 -5.79 10.58 42.73
C MET A 251 -6.45 10.78 41.36
N ALA A 252 -7.33 11.78 41.22
CA ALA A 252 -7.96 12.12 39.95
C ALA A 252 -6.93 12.61 38.92
N HIS A 253 -5.92 13.38 39.34
CA HIS A 253 -4.80 13.79 38.50
C HIS A 253 -3.97 12.59 38.01
N ALA A 254 -3.60 11.67 38.90
CA ALA A 254 -2.84 10.48 38.55
C ALA A 254 -3.62 9.59 37.55
N PHE A 255 -4.92 9.42 37.77
CA PHE A 255 -5.81 8.69 36.84
C PHE A 255 -5.86 9.36 35.47
N ASN A 256 -6.06 10.68 35.41
CA ASN A 256 -6.11 11.42 34.15
C ASN A 256 -4.77 11.34 33.37
N ASN A 257 -3.64 11.40 34.06
CA ASN A 257 -2.32 11.23 33.44
C ASN A 257 -2.14 9.81 32.87
N MET A 258 -2.52 8.77 33.61
CA MET A 258 -2.48 7.39 33.11
C MET A 258 -3.35 7.21 31.87
N MET A 259 -4.54 7.81 31.85
CA MET A 259 -5.43 7.75 30.70
C MET A 259 -4.86 8.49 29.48
N SER A 260 -4.16 9.62 29.68
CA SER A 260 -3.45 10.32 28.59
C SER A 260 -2.36 9.45 27.97
N VAL A 261 -1.56 8.76 28.78
CA VAL A 261 -0.51 7.84 28.29
C VAL A 261 -1.11 6.64 27.55
N LEU A 262 -2.27 6.15 27.99
CA LEU A 262 -2.99 5.08 27.29
C LEU A 262 -3.55 5.55 25.94
N ASP A 263 -4.18 6.73 25.89
CA ASP A 263 -4.67 7.34 24.65
C ASP A 263 -3.51 7.55 23.63
N GLU A 264 -2.36 8.05 24.09
CA GLU A 264 -1.16 8.24 23.25
C GLU A 264 -0.60 6.91 22.72
N ARG A 265 -0.54 5.87 23.55
CA ARG A 265 -0.08 4.54 23.12
C ARG A 265 -1.02 3.89 22.12
N ASP A 266 -2.33 4.00 22.31
CA ASP A 266 -3.31 3.45 21.36
C ASP A 266 -3.22 4.19 20.01
N GLN A 267 -3.09 5.52 20.02
CA GLN A 267 -2.85 6.28 18.80
C GLN A 267 -1.54 5.88 18.09
N ALA A 268 -0.45 5.76 18.84
CA ALA A 268 0.84 5.33 18.27
C ALA A 268 0.76 3.92 17.66
N LEU A 269 0.05 2.99 18.30
CA LEU A 269 -0.20 1.65 17.79
C LEU A 269 -1.04 1.65 16.50
N ARG A 270 -2.10 2.49 16.46
CA ARG A 270 -2.93 2.63 15.26
C ARG A 270 -2.14 3.22 14.09
N LEU A 271 -1.38 4.29 14.32
CA LEU A 271 -0.53 4.91 13.31
C LEU A 271 0.52 3.93 12.78
N ALA A 272 1.21 3.20 13.66
CA ALA A 272 2.19 2.20 13.25
C ALA A 272 1.57 1.07 12.40
N ARG A 273 0.34 0.64 12.72
CA ARG A 273 -0.39 -0.37 11.93
C ARG A 273 -0.83 0.19 10.57
N GLU A 274 -1.36 1.41 10.53
CA GLU A 274 -1.76 2.07 9.29
C GLU A 274 -0.55 2.30 8.37
N ASP A 275 0.58 2.74 8.91
CA ASP A 275 1.82 2.90 8.15
C ASP A 275 2.33 1.57 7.60
N ALA A 276 2.30 0.49 8.38
CA ALA A 276 2.69 -0.84 7.92
C ALA A 276 1.78 -1.35 6.78
N LEU A 277 0.46 -1.17 6.91
CA LEU A 277 -0.51 -1.55 5.86
C LEU A 277 -0.36 -0.69 4.61
N ARG A 278 -0.11 0.61 4.77
CA ARG A 278 0.11 1.55 3.67
C ARG A 278 1.38 1.19 2.90
N LEU A 279 2.46 0.86 3.59
CA LEU A 279 3.73 0.45 2.99
C LEU A 279 3.61 -0.91 2.27
N ALA A 280 2.83 -1.85 2.80
CA ALA A 280 2.52 -3.11 2.13
C ALA A 280 1.67 -2.91 0.86
N ASN A 281 0.63 -2.06 0.92
CA ASN A 281 -0.19 -1.73 -0.24
C ASN A 281 0.59 -0.97 -1.31
N LEU A 282 1.41 0.01 -0.90
CA LEU A 282 2.30 0.74 -1.80
C LEU A 282 3.31 -0.19 -2.49
N LYS A 283 3.87 -1.18 -1.79
CA LYS A 283 4.72 -2.21 -2.41
C LYS A 283 3.98 -3.01 -3.49
N ALA A 284 2.75 -3.42 -3.23
CA ALA A 284 1.95 -4.20 -4.17
C ALA A 284 1.49 -3.35 -5.38
N GLU A 285 1.08 -2.10 -5.15
CA GLU A 285 0.68 -1.16 -6.19
C GLU A 285 1.87 -0.72 -7.04
N PHE A 286 3.03 -0.52 -6.42
CA PHE A 286 4.29 -0.28 -7.12
C PHE A 286 4.68 -1.45 -8.02
N ALA A 287 4.58 -2.70 -7.54
CA ALA A 287 4.84 -3.88 -8.35
C ALA A 287 3.87 -3.98 -9.54
N ALA A 288 2.56 -3.76 -9.31
CA ALA A 288 1.56 -3.78 -10.37
C ALA A 288 1.76 -2.67 -11.42
N THR A 289 2.13 -1.47 -10.99
CA THR A 289 2.40 -0.32 -11.89
C THR A 289 3.70 -0.53 -12.67
N MET A 290 4.77 -0.98 -11.99
CA MET A 290 6.05 -1.31 -12.63
C MET A 290 5.89 -2.42 -13.68
N SER A 291 4.97 -3.38 -13.47
CA SER A 291 4.63 -4.37 -14.50
C SER A 291 4.23 -3.72 -15.82
N HIS A 292 3.31 -2.75 -15.76
CA HIS A 292 2.78 -2.10 -16.95
C HIS A 292 3.82 -1.17 -17.60
N GLU A 293 4.58 -0.45 -16.78
CA GLU A 293 5.65 0.46 -17.21
C GLU A 293 6.86 -0.26 -17.81
N LEU A 294 7.16 -1.49 -17.35
CA LEU A 294 8.22 -2.31 -17.94
C LEU A 294 7.74 -3.10 -19.15
N ARG A 295 6.49 -3.60 -19.12
CA ARG A 295 5.92 -4.40 -20.21
C ARG A 295 5.72 -3.58 -21.48
N THR A 296 5.27 -2.34 -21.38
CA THR A 296 4.99 -1.47 -22.54
C THR A 296 6.21 -1.22 -23.46
N PRO A 297 7.36 -0.73 -22.95
CA PRO A 297 8.56 -0.56 -23.79
C PRO A 297 9.13 -1.90 -24.27
N LEU A 298 9.09 -2.94 -23.42
CA LEU A 298 9.62 -4.26 -23.77
C LEU A 298 8.80 -4.92 -24.88
N ASN A 299 7.49 -4.72 -24.89
CA ASN A 299 6.59 -5.14 -25.96
C ASN A 299 6.90 -4.46 -27.30
N GLY A 300 7.28 -3.17 -27.28
CA GLY A 300 7.72 -2.46 -28.47
C GLY A 300 9.04 -3.00 -29.02
N VAL A 301 9.99 -3.33 -28.13
CA VAL A 301 11.26 -3.97 -28.50
C VAL A 301 11.04 -5.36 -29.09
N VAL A 302 10.24 -6.19 -28.42
CA VAL A 302 9.86 -7.53 -28.90
C VAL A 302 9.18 -7.40 -30.27
N GLY A 303 8.09 -6.64 -30.40
CA GLY A 303 7.39 -6.48 -31.67
C GLY A 303 8.30 -6.02 -32.82
N THR A 304 9.24 -5.11 -32.56
CA THR A 304 10.23 -4.66 -33.56
C THR A 304 11.20 -5.76 -33.96
N LEU A 305 11.69 -6.53 -32.98
CA LEU A 305 12.58 -7.67 -33.24
C LEU A 305 11.85 -8.78 -34.03
N ASP A 306 10.56 -9.01 -33.80
CA ASP A 306 9.74 -9.95 -34.58
C ASP A 306 9.63 -9.53 -36.05
N LEU A 307 9.36 -8.24 -36.29
CA LEU A 307 9.31 -7.66 -37.64
C LEU A 307 10.67 -7.80 -38.34
N LEU A 308 11.78 -7.56 -37.62
CA LEU A 308 13.12 -7.77 -38.15
C LEU A 308 13.40 -9.24 -38.47
N ARG A 309 12.98 -10.19 -37.63
CA ARG A 309 13.13 -11.64 -37.90
C ARG A 309 12.36 -12.09 -39.13
N ALA A 310 11.19 -11.51 -39.37
CA ALA A 310 10.37 -11.78 -40.55
C ALA A 310 10.94 -11.17 -41.84
N SER A 311 11.86 -10.20 -41.73
CA SER A 311 12.50 -9.56 -42.87
C SER A 311 13.70 -10.35 -43.44
N VAL A 312 14.17 -9.98 -44.63
CA VAL A 312 15.36 -10.58 -45.25
C VAL A 312 16.63 -9.99 -44.63
N LEU A 313 17.22 -10.70 -43.67
CA LEU A 313 18.44 -10.31 -42.97
C LEU A 313 19.65 -11.15 -43.40
N SER A 314 20.85 -10.57 -43.30
CA SER A 314 22.10 -11.33 -43.42
C SER A 314 22.20 -12.38 -42.29
N PRO A 315 22.95 -13.47 -42.47
CA PRO A 315 23.09 -14.51 -41.43
C PRO A 315 23.58 -13.96 -40.08
N VAL A 316 24.46 -12.96 -40.12
CA VAL A 316 25.02 -12.31 -38.93
C VAL A 316 23.97 -11.40 -38.27
N ALA A 317 23.25 -10.58 -39.04
CA ALA A 317 22.19 -9.73 -38.52
C ALA A 317 21.03 -10.57 -37.93
N ARG A 318 20.67 -11.68 -38.57
CA ARG A 318 19.67 -12.63 -38.06
C ARG A 318 20.08 -13.21 -36.71
N ASN A 319 21.36 -13.54 -36.51
CA ASN A 319 21.84 -14.04 -35.23
C ASN A 319 21.76 -12.97 -34.12
N TYR A 320 22.11 -11.71 -34.40
CA TYR A 320 21.96 -10.62 -33.43
C TYR A 320 20.50 -10.35 -33.07
N VAL A 321 19.62 -10.36 -34.06
CA VAL A 321 18.18 -10.16 -33.83
C VAL A 321 17.59 -11.34 -33.04
N ASN A 322 17.98 -12.59 -33.34
CA ASN A 322 17.56 -13.74 -32.55
C ASN A 322 18.08 -13.65 -31.10
N LEU A 323 19.34 -13.26 -30.90
CA LEU A 323 19.91 -13.10 -29.56
C LEU A 323 19.21 -12.01 -28.74
N ALA A 324 18.92 -10.86 -29.37
CA ALA A 324 18.18 -9.77 -28.74
C ALA A 324 16.73 -10.18 -28.43
N TRP A 325 16.12 -10.96 -29.32
CA TRP A 325 14.78 -11.53 -29.13
C TRP A 325 14.74 -12.48 -27.94
N ASP A 326 15.66 -13.45 -27.89
CA ASP A 326 15.77 -14.42 -26.80
C ASP A 326 16.02 -13.72 -25.46
N SER A 327 16.84 -12.67 -25.45
CA SER A 327 17.10 -11.85 -24.27
C SER A 327 15.86 -11.07 -23.80
N SER A 328 15.05 -10.58 -24.74
CA SER A 328 13.82 -9.85 -24.43
C SER A 328 12.73 -10.77 -23.86
N GLN A 329 12.63 -12.00 -24.38
CA GLN A 329 11.74 -13.03 -23.85
C GLN A 329 12.16 -13.46 -22.44
N TYR A 330 13.46 -13.70 -22.21
CA TYR A 330 13.98 -14.01 -20.88
C TYR A 330 13.67 -12.90 -19.86
N LEU A 331 13.80 -11.63 -20.26
CA LEU A 331 13.48 -10.50 -19.39
C LEU A 331 11.97 -10.41 -19.07
N LEU A 332 11.10 -10.67 -20.05
CA LEU A 332 9.65 -10.75 -19.82
C LEU A 332 9.29 -11.84 -18.82
N ASP A 333 9.89 -13.03 -18.97
CA ASP A 333 9.68 -14.15 -18.05
C ASP A 333 10.18 -13.83 -16.64
N LEU A 334 11.34 -13.17 -16.52
CA LEU A 334 11.87 -12.72 -15.23
C LEU A 334 10.91 -11.73 -14.55
N ILE A 335 10.42 -10.73 -15.28
CA ILE A 335 9.47 -9.74 -14.78
C ILE A 335 8.17 -10.43 -14.35
N ASN A 336 7.61 -11.31 -15.18
CA ASN A 336 6.39 -12.04 -14.85
C ASN A 336 6.58 -12.91 -13.60
N ASN A 337 7.72 -13.58 -13.45
CA ASN A 337 8.03 -14.37 -12.24
C ASN A 337 8.12 -13.51 -10.98
N ILE A 338 8.75 -12.32 -11.04
CA ILE A 338 8.81 -11.39 -9.91
C ILE A 338 7.41 -10.90 -9.52
N LEU A 339 6.55 -10.66 -10.50
CA LEU A 339 5.18 -10.18 -10.28
C LEU A 339 4.25 -11.26 -9.74
N ASP A 340 4.34 -12.48 -10.26
CA ASP A 340 3.64 -13.63 -9.73
C ASP A 340 4.05 -13.87 -8.27
N PHE A 341 5.35 -13.79 -7.97
CA PHE A 341 5.87 -13.88 -6.61
C PHE A 341 5.32 -12.78 -5.69
N SER A 342 5.36 -11.51 -6.12
CA SER A 342 4.83 -10.38 -5.35
C SER A 342 3.31 -10.49 -5.13
N SER A 343 2.57 -11.02 -6.10
CA SER A 343 1.11 -11.23 -6.01
C SER A 343 0.77 -12.38 -5.06
N LEU A 344 1.58 -13.44 -5.04
CA LEU A 344 1.46 -14.57 -4.12
C LEU A 344 1.76 -14.16 -2.67
N GLU A 345 2.85 -13.40 -2.45
CA GLU A 345 3.23 -12.92 -1.11
C GLU A 345 2.16 -11.98 -0.52
N ALA A 346 1.49 -11.20 -1.36
CA ALA A 346 0.38 -10.33 -0.97
C ALA A 346 -0.96 -11.06 -0.78
N GLY A 347 -1.04 -12.38 -1.04
CA GLY A 347 -2.27 -13.17 -0.94
C GLY A 347 -3.37 -12.77 -1.93
N LYS A 348 -3.03 -12.07 -3.02
CA LYS A 348 -4.00 -11.53 -4.00
C LYS A 348 -4.32 -12.49 -5.15
N LEU A 349 -3.62 -13.62 -5.25
CA LEU A 349 -3.76 -14.57 -6.34
C LEU A 349 -5.00 -15.46 -6.14
N GLN A 350 -5.90 -15.47 -7.13
CA GLN A 350 -7.11 -16.30 -7.13
C GLN A 350 -6.96 -17.49 -8.09
N LEU A 351 -7.44 -18.67 -7.67
CA LEU A 351 -7.48 -19.87 -8.52
C LEU A 351 -8.65 -19.80 -9.49
N ALA A 352 -8.38 -20.13 -10.76
CA ALA A 352 -9.39 -20.23 -11.81
C ALA A 352 -9.65 -21.72 -12.13
N GLU A 353 -10.46 -22.36 -11.30
CA GLU A 353 -10.76 -23.80 -11.43
C GLU A 353 -11.72 -24.08 -12.60
N ASN A 354 -11.38 -25.03 -13.45
CA ASN A 354 -12.19 -25.47 -14.59
C ASN A 354 -12.02 -26.98 -14.82
N ASP A 355 -12.93 -27.59 -15.60
CA ASP A 355 -12.74 -28.96 -16.11
C ASP A 355 -11.59 -29.00 -17.12
N PHE A 356 -10.65 -29.93 -16.96
CA PHE A 356 -9.53 -30.13 -17.88
C PHE A 356 -9.16 -31.61 -18.04
N ASP A 357 -8.52 -31.93 -19.16
CA ASP A 357 -7.95 -33.25 -19.45
C ASP A 357 -6.46 -33.28 -19.04
N VAL A 358 -6.12 -34.19 -18.13
CA VAL A 358 -4.76 -34.30 -17.56
C VAL A 358 -3.76 -34.78 -18.60
N ALA A 359 -4.13 -35.75 -19.43
CA ALA A 359 -3.25 -36.28 -20.47
C ALA A 359 -2.93 -35.19 -21.48
N ARG A 360 -3.94 -34.45 -21.93
CA ARG A 360 -3.77 -33.32 -22.84
C ARG A 360 -2.91 -32.21 -22.23
N LEU A 361 -3.06 -31.93 -20.95
CA LEU A 361 -2.25 -30.95 -20.23
C LEU A 361 -0.77 -31.35 -20.22
N CYS A 362 -0.47 -32.60 -19.86
CA CYS A 362 0.89 -33.14 -19.88
C CYS A 362 1.51 -33.08 -21.28
N GLU A 363 0.79 -33.54 -22.31
CA GLU A 363 1.25 -33.52 -23.70
C GLU A 363 1.56 -32.10 -24.19
N GLN A 364 0.66 -31.14 -23.95
CA GLN A 364 0.89 -29.75 -24.33
C GLN A 364 2.07 -29.12 -23.60
N THR A 365 2.32 -29.53 -22.35
CA THR A 365 3.47 -29.03 -21.58
C THR A 365 4.78 -29.56 -22.15
N ILE A 366 4.81 -30.85 -22.51
CA ILE A 366 5.95 -31.50 -23.16
C ILE A 366 6.24 -30.88 -24.53
N ASP A 367 5.19 -30.57 -25.31
CA ASP A 367 5.35 -29.92 -26.62
C ASP A 367 6.07 -28.57 -26.53
N LEU A 368 5.82 -27.80 -25.47
CA LEU A 368 6.46 -26.50 -25.26
C LEU A 368 7.96 -26.61 -24.99
N VAL A 369 8.40 -27.66 -24.30
CA VAL A 369 9.82 -27.89 -23.98
C VAL A 369 10.56 -28.75 -25.03
N SER A 370 9.83 -29.38 -25.94
CA SER A 370 10.37 -30.30 -26.96
C SER A 370 11.48 -29.70 -27.85
N PRO A 371 11.42 -28.43 -28.31
CA PRO A 371 12.50 -27.85 -29.12
C PRO A 371 13.84 -27.76 -28.38
N GLN A 372 13.81 -27.47 -27.07
CA GLN A 372 15.00 -27.34 -26.22
C GLN A 372 15.60 -28.71 -25.88
N ILE A 373 14.74 -29.70 -25.66
CA ILE A 373 15.12 -31.11 -25.50
C ILE A 373 15.81 -31.62 -26.76
N GLY A 374 15.22 -31.31 -27.93
CA GLY A 374 15.78 -31.65 -29.23
C GLY A 374 17.15 -31.02 -29.47
N SER A 375 17.32 -29.72 -29.20
CA SER A 375 18.61 -29.05 -29.42
C SER A 375 19.74 -29.59 -28.55
N LYS A 376 19.44 -30.11 -27.35
CA LYS A 376 20.40 -30.79 -26.46
C LYS A 376 20.54 -32.31 -26.72
N GLY A 377 19.68 -32.90 -27.55
CA GLY A 377 19.68 -34.34 -27.81
C GLY A 377 19.21 -35.20 -26.63
N LEU A 378 18.43 -34.62 -25.72
CA LEU A 378 17.83 -35.32 -24.58
C LEU A 378 16.61 -36.14 -25.03
N GLU A 379 16.31 -37.22 -24.31
CA GLU A 379 15.05 -37.97 -24.49
C GLU A 379 13.99 -37.51 -23.49
N ILE A 380 12.73 -37.45 -23.91
CA ILE A 380 11.60 -37.19 -23.01
C ILE A 380 10.48 -38.20 -23.19
N ALA A 381 9.95 -38.69 -22.07
CA ALA A 381 8.81 -39.58 -22.01
C ALA A 381 7.84 -39.17 -20.88
N TYR A 382 6.58 -39.58 -20.99
CA TYR A 382 5.61 -39.40 -19.91
C TYR A 382 4.79 -40.66 -19.69
N VAL A 383 4.33 -40.87 -18.45
CA VAL A 383 3.50 -42.03 -18.06
C VAL A 383 2.39 -41.55 -17.14
N LEU A 384 1.14 -41.91 -17.47
CA LEU A 384 -0.02 -41.73 -16.60
C LEU A 384 -0.43 -43.09 -16.05
N ALA A 385 -0.53 -43.25 -14.73
CA ALA A 385 -1.02 -44.48 -14.13
C ALA A 385 -2.49 -44.77 -14.52
N SER A 386 -2.86 -46.05 -14.57
CA SER A 386 -4.18 -46.50 -15.05
C SER A 386 -5.37 -46.03 -14.20
N ASP A 387 -5.10 -45.62 -12.96
CA ASP A 387 -6.08 -45.15 -11.98
C ASP A 387 -6.31 -43.62 -12.04
N VAL A 388 -5.56 -42.90 -12.87
CA VAL A 388 -5.70 -41.45 -13.04
C VAL A 388 -6.95 -41.13 -13.88
N PRO A 389 -7.91 -40.36 -13.37
CA PRO A 389 -9.07 -39.94 -14.15
C PRO A 389 -8.69 -39.07 -15.33
N SER A 390 -9.38 -39.25 -16.46
CA SER A 390 -9.11 -38.51 -17.70
C SER A 390 -9.45 -37.01 -17.57
N CYS A 391 -10.48 -36.69 -16.79
CA CYS A 391 -10.98 -35.33 -16.61
C CYS A 391 -11.02 -34.95 -15.12
N LEU A 392 -10.41 -33.82 -14.79
CA LEU A 392 -10.34 -33.27 -13.45
C LEU A 392 -10.83 -31.83 -13.42
N TYR A 393 -11.28 -31.40 -12.24
CA TYR A 393 -11.68 -30.02 -11.96
C TYR A 393 -10.61 -29.33 -11.10
N GLY A 394 -10.04 -28.24 -11.62
CA GLY A 394 -8.99 -27.47 -10.96
C GLY A 394 -8.35 -26.41 -11.88
N ASP A 395 -7.34 -25.69 -11.40
CA ASP A 395 -6.67 -24.66 -12.20
C ASP A 395 -5.57 -25.27 -13.09
N SER A 396 -5.95 -25.64 -14.32
CA SER A 396 -5.03 -26.22 -15.31
C SER A 396 -3.89 -25.29 -15.72
N ARG A 397 -4.06 -23.96 -15.60
CA ARG A 397 -3.04 -22.97 -15.96
C ARG A 397 -1.92 -22.95 -14.93
N ARG A 398 -2.27 -22.94 -13.64
CA ARG A 398 -1.29 -23.01 -12.55
C ARG A 398 -0.60 -24.37 -12.49
N LEU A 399 -1.33 -25.45 -12.76
CA LEU A 399 -0.74 -26.78 -12.90
C LEU A 399 0.29 -26.83 -14.05
N ARG A 400 -0.04 -26.26 -15.22
CA ARG A 400 0.91 -26.12 -16.34
C ARG A 400 2.16 -25.34 -15.94
N GLN A 401 1.99 -24.24 -15.19
CA GLN A 401 3.09 -23.39 -14.74
C GLN A 401 4.06 -24.16 -13.84
N ILE A 402 3.54 -24.94 -12.89
CA ILE A 402 4.36 -25.82 -12.04
C ILE A 402 5.14 -26.83 -12.91
N LEU A 403 4.45 -27.50 -13.83
CA LEU A 403 5.09 -28.50 -14.70
C LEU A 403 6.14 -27.90 -15.64
N LEU A 404 5.89 -26.72 -16.24
CA LEU A 404 6.87 -26.03 -17.09
C LEU A 404 8.12 -25.62 -16.31
N ASN A 405 7.97 -25.14 -15.08
CA ASN A 405 9.12 -24.78 -14.24
C ASN A 405 9.96 -26.00 -13.88
N LEU A 406 9.33 -27.13 -13.53
CA LEU A 406 10.05 -28.36 -13.21
C LEU A 406 10.71 -28.99 -14.43
N LEU A 407 10.00 -29.11 -15.57
CA LEU A 407 10.57 -29.61 -16.83
C LEU A 407 11.67 -28.69 -17.35
N GLY A 408 11.48 -27.37 -17.28
CA GLY A 408 12.49 -26.40 -17.69
C GLY A 408 13.78 -26.56 -16.90
N ASN A 409 13.69 -26.79 -15.58
CA ASN A 409 14.85 -27.11 -14.76
C ASN A 409 15.49 -28.45 -15.16
N ALA A 410 14.69 -29.50 -15.38
CA ALA A 410 15.21 -30.79 -15.84
C ALA A 410 15.98 -30.67 -17.17
N VAL A 411 15.46 -29.92 -18.14
CA VAL A 411 16.14 -29.63 -19.42
C VAL A 411 17.39 -28.79 -19.22
N LYS A 412 17.36 -27.83 -18.29
CA LYS A 412 18.49 -26.95 -18.00
C LYS A 412 19.68 -27.73 -17.42
N PHE A 413 19.43 -28.59 -16.43
CA PHE A 413 20.47 -29.26 -15.63
C PHE A 413 20.84 -30.67 -16.09
N THR A 414 20.21 -31.16 -17.17
CA THR A 414 20.61 -32.39 -17.86
C THR A 414 21.34 -32.03 -19.14
N GLU A 415 22.61 -32.44 -19.28
CA GLU A 415 23.39 -32.25 -20.51
C GLU A 415 23.18 -33.40 -21.49
N HIS A 416 23.21 -34.63 -20.99
CA HIS A 416 22.98 -35.87 -21.73
C HIS A 416 22.12 -36.82 -20.90
N GLY A 417 21.22 -37.56 -21.55
CA GLY A 417 20.37 -38.55 -20.89
C GLY A 417 18.88 -38.30 -21.13
N GLU A 418 18.07 -38.55 -20.10
CA GLU A 418 16.62 -38.64 -20.22
C GLU A 418 15.88 -37.84 -19.15
N ILE A 419 14.68 -37.39 -19.53
CA ILE A 419 13.72 -36.71 -18.67
C ILE A 419 12.40 -37.47 -18.74
N ALA A 420 11.81 -37.79 -17.60
CA ALA A 420 10.55 -38.49 -17.52
C ALA A 420 9.53 -37.75 -16.67
N MET A 421 8.28 -37.74 -17.11
CA MET A 421 7.14 -37.25 -16.33
C MET A 421 6.25 -38.43 -15.93
N GLN A 422 5.99 -38.59 -14.64
CA GLN A 422 5.08 -39.62 -14.13
C GLN A 422 3.92 -38.97 -13.39
N VAL A 423 2.71 -39.49 -13.61
CA VAL A 423 1.50 -39.05 -12.91
C VAL A 423 0.82 -40.27 -12.31
N SER A 424 0.63 -40.27 -10.99
CA SER A 424 0.04 -41.38 -10.25
C SER A 424 -1.00 -40.90 -9.24
N THR A 425 -1.91 -41.80 -8.85
CA THR A 425 -2.93 -41.51 -7.84
C THR A 425 -2.44 -41.98 -6.46
N LEU A 426 -2.36 -41.08 -5.48
CA LEU A 426 -2.01 -41.42 -4.09
C LEU A 426 -3.22 -41.86 -3.27
N HIS A 427 -4.35 -41.18 -3.47
CA HIS A 427 -5.64 -41.51 -2.86
C HIS A 427 -6.69 -41.63 -3.95
N GLY A 428 -7.35 -42.79 -4.03
CA GLY A 428 -8.34 -43.09 -5.06
C GLY A 428 -9.48 -42.09 -5.12
N PHE A 429 -10.05 -41.92 -6.32
CA PHE A 429 -11.12 -40.95 -6.57
C PHE A 429 -12.51 -41.54 -6.26
N ALA A 430 -13.23 -40.90 -5.33
CA ALA A 430 -14.69 -41.06 -5.19
C ALA A 430 -15.42 -39.82 -5.76
N ASP A 431 -15.12 -38.63 -5.23
CA ASP A 431 -15.48 -37.31 -5.78
C ASP A 431 -14.24 -36.37 -5.82
N SER A 432 -13.28 -36.58 -4.92
CA SER A 432 -11.97 -35.91 -4.88
C SER A 432 -10.87 -36.95 -4.64
N GLY A 433 -9.71 -36.75 -5.23
CA GLY A 433 -8.53 -37.60 -5.07
C GLY A 433 -7.25 -36.78 -5.08
N THR A 434 -6.14 -37.38 -4.66
CA THR A 434 -4.83 -36.72 -4.67
C THR A 434 -3.99 -37.31 -5.78
N LEU A 435 -3.57 -36.46 -6.73
CA LEU A 435 -2.60 -36.84 -7.75
C LEU A 435 -1.21 -36.42 -7.34
N ARG A 436 -0.24 -37.28 -7.67
CA ARG A 436 1.19 -37.02 -7.57
C ARG A 436 1.78 -36.90 -8.98
N PHE A 437 2.45 -35.80 -9.21
CA PHE A 437 3.20 -35.52 -10.43
C PHE A 437 4.68 -35.57 -10.11
N GLU A 438 5.45 -36.27 -10.92
CA GLU A 438 6.88 -36.47 -10.74
C GLU A 438 7.62 -36.13 -12.03
N VAL A 439 8.65 -35.31 -11.95
CA VAL A 439 9.59 -35.01 -13.03
C VAL A 439 10.95 -35.55 -12.62
N ILE A 440 11.43 -36.53 -13.36
CA ILE A 440 12.67 -37.26 -13.12
C ILE A 440 13.66 -36.88 -14.21
N ASP A 441 14.87 -36.50 -13.82
CA ASP A 441 15.97 -36.22 -14.73
C ASP A 441 17.22 -37.02 -14.35
N SER A 442 18.05 -37.31 -15.34
CA SER A 442 19.36 -37.94 -15.18
C SER A 442 20.51 -36.91 -15.14
N GLY A 443 20.24 -35.70 -14.63
CA GLY A 443 21.19 -34.58 -14.61
C GLY A 443 22.22 -34.66 -13.49
N ILE A 444 22.83 -33.51 -13.18
CA ILE A 444 23.92 -33.40 -12.18
C ILE A 444 23.51 -33.77 -10.75
N GLY A 445 22.21 -33.81 -10.44
CA GLY A 445 21.69 -34.03 -9.10
C GLY A 445 21.96 -32.86 -8.12
N ILE A 446 21.35 -32.93 -6.93
CA ILE A 446 21.36 -31.85 -5.93
C ILE A 446 21.95 -32.37 -4.61
N PRO A 447 22.98 -31.70 -4.04
CA PRO A 447 23.53 -32.08 -2.74
C PRO A 447 22.48 -32.02 -1.62
N LEU A 448 22.55 -32.95 -0.66
CA LEU A 448 21.60 -33.05 0.46
C LEU A 448 21.44 -31.74 1.25
N ALA A 449 22.53 -30.97 1.40
CA ALA A 449 22.51 -29.69 2.11
C ALA A 449 21.70 -28.59 1.38
N ALA A 450 21.57 -28.67 0.05
CA ALA A 450 20.85 -27.70 -0.77
C ALA A 450 19.36 -28.08 -0.97
N GLN A 451 18.98 -29.35 -0.79
CA GLN A 451 17.62 -29.83 -1.06
C GLN A 451 16.54 -29.16 -0.19
N SER A 452 16.88 -28.71 1.02
CA SER A 452 15.94 -28.00 1.89
C SER A 452 15.77 -26.52 1.52
N THR A 453 16.77 -25.90 0.89
CA THR A 453 16.82 -24.46 0.61
C THR A 453 16.50 -24.11 -0.84
N ILE A 454 16.55 -25.06 -1.78
CA ILE A 454 16.27 -24.80 -3.22
C ILE A 454 14.84 -24.29 -3.52
N PHE A 455 13.91 -24.44 -2.57
CA PHE A 455 12.55 -23.92 -2.69
C PHE A 455 12.37 -22.56 -2.00
N ASP A 456 13.41 -22.01 -1.38
CA ASP A 456 13.39 -20.67 -0.81
C ASP A 456 13.62 -19.63 -1.92
N SER A 457 13.30 -18.37 -1.63
CA SER A 457 13.39 -17.31 -2.63
C SER A 457 14.85 -16.88 -2.83
N PHE A 458 15.26 -16.68 -4.08
CA PHE A 458 16.59 -16.17 -4.47
C PHE A 458 17.78 -17.06 -4.05
N THR A 459 17.54 -18.32 -3.73
CA THR A 459 18.59 -19.28 -3.38
C THR A 459 19.07 -20.01 -4.63
N GLN A 460 20.38 -19.97 -4.87
CA GLN A 460 21.06 -20.74 -5.91
C GLN A 460 21.96 -21.77 -5.24
N ALA A 461 21.96 -23.01 -5.76
CA ALA A 461 22.67 -24.13 -5.13
C ALA A 461 24.20 -24.00 -5.19
N ASP A 462 24.76 -23.14 -6.05
CA ASP A 462 26.23 -23.00 -6.21
C ASP A 462 26.67 -21.59 -6.68
N PRO A 463 27.29 -20.75 -5.83
CA PRO A 463 27.77 -19.41 -6.21
C PRO A 463 29.04 -19.43 -7.10
N SER A 464 29.62 -20.61 -7.36
CA SER A 464 30.89 -20.78 -8.10
C SER A 464 30.74 -20.99 -9.62
N SER A 465 29.51 -21.21 -10.11
CA SER A 465 29.22 -21.55 -11.52
C SER A 465 28.81 -20.34 -12.38
N THR A 466 29.48 -19.20 -12.22
CA THR A 466 29.10 -17.89 -12.78
C THR A 466 29.26 -17.72 -14.30
N ARG A 467 29.41 -18.79 -15.10
CA ARG A 467 29.66 -18.65 -16.56
C ARG A 467 28.83 -19.47 -17.53
N SER A 468 27.83 -20.23 -17.08
CA SER A 468 26.87 -20.82 -18.02
C SER A 468 25.58 -21.17 -17.31
N HIS A 469 24.55 -20.34 -17.54
CA HIS A 469 23.13 -20.59 -17.27
C HIS A 469 22.61 -20.11 -15.91
N ASP A 470 22.59 -18.80 -15.70
CA ASP A 470 21.92 -18.20 -14.54
C ASP A 470 20.40 -18.12 -14.74
N GLY A 471 19.63 -18.53 -13.72
CA GLY A 471 18.18 -18.36 -13.65
C GLY A 471 17.82 -17.60 -12.36
N SER A 472 16.66 -16.97 -12.33
CA SER A 472 16.21 -16.04 -11.27
C SER A 472 16.16 -16.58 -9.83
N GLY A 473 16.25 -17.91 -9.65
CA GLY A 473 16.05 -18.56 -8.35
C GLY A 473 14.60 -18.46 -7.82
N LEU A 474 13.66 -17.93 -8.61
CA LEU A 474 12.26 -17.75 -8.20
C LEU A 474 11.36 -18.91 -8.63
N GLY A 475 11.71 -19.65 -9.67
CA GLY A 475 10.84 -20.67 -10.27
C GLY A 475 10.36 -21.75 -9.28
N LEU A 476 11.27 -22.30 -8.47
CA LEU A 476 10.93 -23.31 -7.47
C LEU A 476 10.17 -22.74 -6.27
N ALA A 477 10.50 -21.51 -5.84
CA ALA A 477 9.75 -20.80 -4.80
C ALA A 477 8.29 -20.53 -5.22
N ILE A 478 8.07 -20.12 -6.47
CA ILE A 478 6.73 -19.96 -7.07
C ILE A 478 6.01 -21.31 -7.09
N CYS A 479 6.68 -22.41 -7.48
CA CYS A 479 6.05 -23.73 -7.46
C CYS A 479 5.59 -24.15 -6.06
N LYS A 480 6.39 -23.90 -5.02
CA LYS A 480 6.04 -24.17 -3.61
C LYS A 480 4.84 -23.35 -3.15
N GLN A 481 4.80 -22.06 -3.46
CA GLN A 481 3.65 -21.21 -3.13
C GLN A 481 2.38 -21.59 -3.90
N LEU A 482 2.48 -21.92 -5.19
CA LEU A 482 1.34 -22.38 -5.99
C LEU A 482 0.81 -23.72 -5.50
N CYS A 483 1.68 -24.68 -5.17
CA CYS A 483 1.25 -25.96 -4.59
C CYS A 483 0.51 -25.75 -3.26
N ALA A 484 1.06 -24.91 -2.37
CA ALA A 484 0.42 -24.59 -1.08
C ALA A 484 -0.95 -23.91 -1.27
N LEU A 485 -1.05 -22.98 -2.23
CA LEU A 485 -2.30 -22.28 -2.57
C LEU A 485 -3.35 -23.21 -3.18
N MET A 486 -2.92 -24.26 -3.90
CA MET A 486 -3.77 -25.34 -4.41
C MET A 486 -4.02 -26.45 -3.37
N GLY A 487 -3.59 -26.28 -2.12
CA GLY A 487 -3.82 -27.23 -1.02
C GLY A 487 -2.94 -28.48 -1.07
N GLY A 488 -1.80 -28.41 -1.75
CA GLY A 488 -0.87 -29.52 -1.95
C GLY A 488 0.54 -29.27 -1.42
N GLU A 489 1.45 -30.18 -1.74
CA GLU A 489 2.84 -30.17 -1.29
C GLU A 489 3.81 -30.44 -2.44
N ILE A 490 5.05 -29.96 -2.32
CA ILE A 490 6.13 -30.17 -3.30
C ILE A 490 7.41 -30.61 -2.57
N GLY A 491 8.23 -31.42 -3.23
CA GLY A 491 9.51 -31.88 -2.73
C GLY A 491 10.45 -32.35 -3.82
N VAL A 492 11.65 -32.77 -3.40
CA VAL A 492 12.69 -33.31 -4.28
C VAL A 492 13.34 -34.51 -3.60
N ASP A 493 13.64 -35.54 -4.38
CA ASP A 493 14.53 -36.63 -4.00
C ASP A 493 15.69 -36.61 -5.02
N SER A 494 16.93 -36.38 -4.58
CA SER A 494 18.07 -36.29 -5.51
C SER A 494 19.36 -36.81 -4.90
N GLU A 495 20.23 -37.34 -5.77
CA GLU A 495 21.58 -37.76 -5.43
C GLU A 495 22.57 -37.12 -6.42
N LEU A 496 23.66 -36.58 -5.90
CA LEU A 496 24.67 -35.87 -6.70
C LEU A 496 25.31 -36.82 -7.72
N GLY A 497 25.27 -36.45 -8.99
CA GLY A 497 25.81 -37.21 -10.12
C GLY A 497 24.91 -38.32 -10.68
N VAL A 498 23.73 -38.55 -10.07
CA VAL A 498 22.76 -39.56 -10.53
C VAL A 498 21.53 -38.92 -11.18
N GLY A 499 21.07 -37.78 -10.65
CA GLY A 499 19.91 -37.05 -11.15
C GLY A 499 18.99 -36.54 -10.05
N SER A 500 17.88 -35.93 -10.44
CA SER A 500 16.87 -35.40 -9.52
C SER A 500 15.47 -35.91 -9.85
N LYS A 501 14.67 -36.16 -8.82
CA LYS A 501 13.23 -36.42 -8.91
C LYS A 501 12.49 -35.34 -8.15
N PHE A 502 11.93 -34.39 -8.88
CA PHE A 502 11.02 -33.39 -8.35
C PHE A 502 9.60 -33.94 -8.34
N TRP A 503 8.89 -33.77 -7.23
CA TRP A 503 7.52 -34.26 -7.11
C TRP A 503 6.62 -33.24 -6.45
N PHE A 504 5.36 -33.19 -6.86
CA PHE A 504 4.34 -32.43 -6.16
C PHE A 504 3.02 -33.20 -6.14
N GLN A 505 2.22 -32.98 -5.11
CA GLN A 505 0.93 -33.63 -4.90
C GLN A 505 -0.17 -32.60 -4.73
N LEU A 506 -1.29 -32.79 -5.43
CA LEU A 506 -2.42 -31.86 -5.41
C LEU A 506 -3.74 -32.59 -5.15
N PRO A 507 -4.60 -32.07 -4.26
CA PRO A 507 -5.99 -32.50 -4.17
C PRO A 507 -6.79 -31.95 -5.35
N LEU A 508 -7.39 -32.85 -6.15
CA LEU A 508 -8.18 -32.51 -7.33
C LEU A 508 -9.55 -33.18 -7.28
N ARG A 509 -10.55 -32.52 -7.84
CA ARG A 509 -11.92 -33.05 -7.94
C ARG A 509 -12.14 -33.72 -9.30
N LEU A 510 -13.06 -34.67 -9.38
CA LEU A 510 -13.48 -35.24 -10.67
C LEU A 510 -14.19 -34.17 -11.51
N GLY A 511 -13.81 -34.06 -12.78
CA GLY A 511 -14.44 -33.13 -13.72
C GLY A 511 -15.70 -33.69 -14.37
N THR A 512 -16.55 -32.80 -14.89
CA THR A 512 -17.84 -33.12 -15.50
C THR A 512 -17.82 -33.03 -17.03
N MET A 513 -17.00 -33.84 -17.70
CA MET A 513 -17.06 -33.94 -19.15
C MET A 513 -17.94 -35.11 -19.61
N LYS A 514 -18.89 -34.81 -20.51
CA LYS A 514 -19.55 -35.81 -21.36
C LYS A 514 -18.46 -36.60 -22.08
N ALA A 515 -18.38 -37.89 -21.82
CA ALA A 515 -17.65 -38.79 -22.70
C ALA A 515 -18.19 -38.58 -24.12
N ALA A 516 -17.43 -37.88 -24.97
CA ALA A 516 -17.51 -38.16 -26.39
C ALA A 516 -17.19 -39.64 -26.46
N ILE A 517 -18.20 -40.47 -26.73
CA ILE A 517 -18.01 -41.90 -26.98
C ILE A 517 -16.92 -41.94 -28.04
N PRO A 518 -15.66 -42.31 -27.71
CA PRO A 518 -14.74 -42.61 -28.77
C PRO A 518 -15.43 -43.75 -29.49
N ASN A 519 -15.56 -43.67 -30.81
CA ASN A 519 -15.83 -44.87 -31.59
C ASN A 519 -14.73 -45.86 -31.18
N ALA A 520 -15.02 -46.71 -30.20
CA ALA A 520 -14.15 -47.77 -29.75
C ALA A 520 -14.23 -48.81 -30.86
N VAL A 521 -13.55 -48.48 -31.97
CA VAL A 521 -13.09 -49.49 -32.89
C VAL A 521 -12.26 -50.41 -32.00
N MET A 522 -12.78 -51.60 -31.70
CA MET A 522 -11.99 -52.64 -31.05
C MET A 522 -10.82 -52.92 -31.97
N ARG A 523 -9.67 -52.32 -31.65
CA ARG A 523 -8.42 -52.53 -32.36
C ARG A 523 -7.82 -53.81 -31.80
N THR A 524 -7.65 -54.81 -32.65
CA THR A 524 -7.03 -56.10 -32.29
C THR A 524 -5.78 -56.29 -33.14
N GLY A 525 -4.63 -56.47 -32.50
CA GLY A 525 -3.36 -56.70 -33.19
C GLY A 525 -2.22 -56.93 -32.20
N SER A 526 -1.17 -57.62 -32.63
CA SER A 526 0.05 -57.86 -31.84
C SER A 526 1.16 -56.92 -32.33
N ILE A 527 1.75 -56.16 -31.41
CA ILE A 527 2.77 -55.15 -31.69
C ILE A 527 4.00 -55.44 -30.83
N VAL A 528 5.19 -55.43 -31.43
CA VAL A 528 6.45 -55.55 -30.70
C VAL A 528 7.20 -54.22 -30.74
N VAL A 529 7.58 -53.72 -29.57
CA VAL A 529 8.31 -52.46 -29.38
C VAL A 529 9.77 -52.78 -29.05
N ILE A 530 10.69 -52.16 -29.78
CA ILE A 530 12.14 -52.26 -29.57
C ILE A 530 12.68 -50.85 -29.33
N ASP A 531 13.10 -50.60 -28.09
CA ASP A 531 13.75 -49.35 -27.68
C ASP A 531 14.72 -49.67 -26.53
N GLU A 532 15.86 -48.99 -26.45
CA GLU A 532 16.82 -49.16 -25.35
C GLU A 532 16.31 -48.49 -24.05
N ASN A 533 15.47 -47.46 -24.18
CA ASN A 533 14.90 -46.70 -23.07
C ASN A 533 13.74 -47.44 -22.40
N ILE A 534 13.85 -47.69 -21.08
CA ILE A 534 12.85 -48.42 -20.30
C ILE A 534 11.52 -47.67 -20.17
N ILE A 535 11.57 -46.35 -20.09
CA ILE A 535 10.40 -45.49 -19.89
C ILE A 535 9.59 -45.43 -21.18
N VAL A 536 10.26 -45.31 -22.34
CA VAL A 536 9.61 -45.38 -23.65
C VAL A 536 8.94 -46.73 -23.87
N ARG A 537 9.60 -47.84 -23.49
CA ARG A 537 9.00 -49.18 -23.55
C ARG A 537 7.74 -49.29 -22.69
N GLN A 538 7.81 -48.85 -21.43
CA GLN A 538 6.66 -48.88 -20.51
C GLN A 538 5.50 -48.01 -21.01
N PHE A 539 5.80 -46.79 -21.48
CA PHE A 539 4.80 -45.88 -22.05
C PHE A 539 4.08 -46.51 -23.24
N LEU A 540 4.83 -47.08 -24.19
CA LEU A 540 4.25 -47.71 -25.38
C LEU A 540 3.46 -48.97 -25.02
N GLU A 541 3.97 -49.82 -24.13
CA GLU A 541 3.26 -51.00 -23.67
C GLU A 541 1.93 -50.63 -23.03
N GLN A 542 1.93 -49.68 -22.10
CA GLN A 542 0.73 -49.25 -21.41
C GLN A 542 -0.27 -48.60 -22.37
N THR A 543 0.20 -47.72 -23.25
CA THR A 543 -0.66 -47.02 -24.22
C THR A 543 -1.31 -47.99 -25.20
N LEU A 544 -0.55 -48.93 -25.76
CA LEU A 544 -1.04 -49.88 -26.75
C LEU A 544 -1.98 -50.92 -26.11
N CYS A 545 -1.64 -51.43 -24.92
CA CYS A 545 -2.51 -52.33 -24.15
C CYS A 545 -3.83 -51.63 -23.77
N SER A 546 -3.80 -50.36 -23.37
CA SER A 546 -5.02 -49.58 -23.06
C SER A 546 -5.95 -49.40 -24.28
N CYS A 547 -5.41 -49.55 -25.50
CA CYS A 547 -6.15 -49.42 -26.75
C CYS A 547 -6.58 -50.79 -27.33
N GLY A 548 -6.35 -51.89 -26.63
CA GLY A 548 -6.76 -53.25 -27.05
C GLY A 548 -5.71 -54.05 -27.84
N TYR A 549 -4.51 -53.49 -28.07
CA TYR A 549 -3.40 -54.22 -28.70
C TYR A 549 -2.69 -55.14 -27.70
N VAL A 550 -2.17 -56.26 -28.18
CA VAL A 550 -1.23 -57.09 -27.42
C VAL A 550 0.17 -56.54 -27.68
N CYS A 551 0.71 -55.77 -26.74
CA CYS A 551 2.06 -55.21 -26.84
C CYS A 551 3.09 -56.09 -26.12
N LYS A 552 4.24 -56.32 -26.74
CA LYS A 552 5.43 -56.92 -26.12
C LYS A 552 6.64 -56.02 -26.35
N THR A 553 7.47 -55.86 -25.32
CA THR A 553 8.64 -54.97 -25.39
C THR A 553 9.93 -55.76 -25.37
N ALA A 554 10.95 -55.29 -26.09
CA ALA A 554 12.28 -55.87 -26.15
C ALA A 554 13.35 -54.77 -26.01
N SER A 555 14.44 -55.07 -25.32
CA SER A 555 15.59 -54.17 -25.15
C SER A 555 16.71 -54.43 -26.15
N ASN A 556 16.66 -55.55 -26.89
CA ASN A 556 17.64 -55.91 -27.91
C ASN A 556 17.02 -56.82 -28.99
N ALA A 557 17.73 -57.04 -30.10
CA ALA A 557 17.21 -57.83 -31.23
C ALA A 557 16.96 -59.31 -30.87
N ALA A 558 17.76 -59.89 -29.98
CA ALA A 558 17.61 -61.28 -29.56
C ALA A 558 16.33 -61.53 -28.76
N THR A 559 15.98 -60.61 -27.84
CA THR A 559 14.72 -60.64 -27.09
C THR A 559 13.53 -60.37 -28.01
N ALA A 560 13.67 -59.44 -28.96
CA ALA A 560 12.65 -59.21 -29.99
C ALA A 560 12.39 -60.45 -30.86
N GLU A 561 13.44 -61.16 -31.31
CA GLU A 561 13.31 -62.39 -32.08
C GLU A 561 12.58 -63.49 -31.29
N LYS A 562 12.83 -63.60 -29.98
CA LYS A 562 12.15 -64.55 -29.09
C LYS A 562 10.66 -64.23 -28.97
N GLU A 563 10.30 -62.98 -28.75
CA GLU A 563 8.90 -62.53 -28.65
C GLU A 563 8.15 -62.71 -29.98
N LEU A 564 8.80 -62.42 -31.12
CA LEU A 564 8.23 -62.67 -32.45
C LEU A 564 7.97 -64.16 -32.71
N LYS A 565 8.89 -65.05 -32.32
CA LYS A 565 8.69 -66.51 -32.40
C LYS A 565 7.55 -66.98 -31.49
N ALA A 566 7.45 -66.43 -30.28
CA ALA A 566 6.38 -66.75 -29.34
C ALA A 566 5.01 -66.29 -29.87
N ALA A 567 4.93 -65.11 -30.47
CA ALA A 567 3.72 -64.58 -31.12
C ALA A 567 3.27 -65.46 -32.31
N MET A 568 4.22 -65.95 -33.12
CA MET A 568 3.97 -66.93 -34.18
C MET A 568 3.42 -68.27 -33.65
N LEU A 569 4.05 -68.83 -32.61
CA LEU A 569 3.67 -70.12 -32.02
C LEU A 569 2.29 -70.09 -31.34
N SER A 570 1.88 -68.92 -30.83
CA SER A 570 0.59 -68.71 -30.17
C SER A 570 -0.57 -68.40 -31.14
N GLY A 571 -0.31 -68.42 -32.47
CA GLY A 571 -1.33 -68.19 -33.49
C GLY A 571 -1.72 -66.73 -33.70
N ASN A 572 -1.01 -65.78 -33.06
CA ASN A 572 -1.23 -64.34 -33.17
C ASN A 572 0.03 -63.64 -33.74
N PRO A 573 0.28 -63.68 -35.07
CA PRO A 573 1.37 -62.97 -35.72
C PRO A 573 1.53 -61.53 -35.24
N CYS A 574 2.76 -61.11 -34.96
CA CYS A 574 3.08 -59.70 -34.82
C CYS A 574 2.78 -59.00 -36.16
N GLN A 575 2.00 -57.93 -36.12
CA GLN A 575 1.57 -57.17 -37.30
C GLN A 575 2.45 -55.94 -37.54
N LEU A 576 3.00 -55.37 -36.46
CA LEU A 576 3.81 -54.16 -36.49
C LEU A 576 4.99 -54.24 -35.51
N LEU A 577 6.19 -53.93 -36.00
CA LEU A 577 7.38 -53.63 -35.22
C LEU A 577 7.53 -52.12 -35.07
N LEU A 578 7.59 -51.61 -33.85
CA LEU A 578 7.96 -50.24 -33.53
C LEU A 578 9.41 -50.23 -33.05
N ILE A 579 10.31 -49.57 -33.79
CA ILE A 579 11.76 -49.62 -33.50
C ILE A 579 12.31 -48.19 -33.35
N ASP A 580 13.12 -47.95 -32.34
CA ASP A 580 13.91 -46.73 -32.24
C ASP A 580 14.91 -46.57 -33.40
N MET A 581 15.00 -45.36 -33.96
CA MET A 581 15.86 -45.09 -35.12
C MET A 581 17.35 -45.20 -34.81
N LEU A 582 17.80 -44.84 -33.61
CA LEU A 582 19.20 -44.99 -33.21
C LEU A 582 19.53 -46.48 -33.04
N PHE A 583 18.64 -47.24 -32.41
CA PHE A 583 18.77 -48.70 -32.33
C PHE A 583 18.85 -49.35 -33.73
N ALA A 584 17.97 -48.92 -34.65
CA ALA A 584 17.92 -49.45 -36.02
C ALA A 584 19.15 -49.07 -36.86
N GLN A 585 19.79 -47.92 -36.60
CA GLN A 585 21.03 -47.53 -37.25
C GLN A 585 22.23 -48.33 -36.71
N THR A 586 22.32 -48.50 -35.40
CA THR A 586 23.41 -49.24 -34.74
C THR A 586 23.36 -50.74 -35.05
N HIS A 587 22.16 -51.31 -35.18
CA HIS A 587 21.93 -52.74 -35.38
C HIS A 587 21.24 -53.05 -36.73
N ALA A 588 21.68 -52.37 -37.80
CA ALA A 588 21.03 -52.43 -39.11
C ALA A 588 20.87 -53.86 -39.68
N GLU A 589 21.88 -54.72 -39.54
CA GLU A 589 21.83 -56.12 -39.99
C GLU A 589 20.82 -56.95 -39.19
N GLU A 590 20.73 -56.73 -37.88
CA GLU A 590 19.82 -57.45 -36.99
C GLU A 590 18.37 -57.04 -37.27
N VAL A 591 18.11 -55.74 -37.45
CA VAL A 591 16.78 -55.23 -37.81
C VAL A 591 16.34 -55.73 -39.19
N GLN A 592 17.25 -55.78 -40.16
CA GLN A 592 16.97 -56.35 -41.48
C GLN A 592 16.66 -57.86 -41.39
N ASN A 593 17.33 -58.59 -40.51
CA ASN A 593 17.04 -60.00 -40.25
C ASN A 593 15.66 -60.21 -39.60
N LEU A 594 15.25 -59.33 -38.68
CA LEU A 594 13.90 -59.38 -38.08
C LEU A 594 12.79 -59.16 -39.12
N ARG A 595 13.05 -58.33 -40.14
CA ARG A 595 12.10 -58.06 -41.23
C ARG A 595 12.02 -59.18 -42.27
N THR A 596 13.17 -59.74 -42.67
CA THR A 596 13.26 -60.64 -43.84
C THR A 596 13.07 -62.12 -43.52
N LYS A 597 13.29 -62.55 -42.26
CA LYS A 597 13.14 -63.96 -41.84
C LYS A 597 11.67 -64.44 -41.96
N PRO A 598 11.36 -65.41 -42.85
CA PRO A 598 9.99 -65.92 -43.03
C PRO A 598 9.41 -66.58 -41.77
N ALA A 599 10.28 -67.16 -40.93
CA ALA A 599 9.91 -67.79 -39.67
C ALA A 599 9.34 -66.82 -38.61
N LEU A 600 9.39 -65.50 -38.88
CA LEU A 600 8.92 -64.44 -37.98
C LEU A 600 7.66 -63.72 -38.50
N GLY A 601 7.08 -64.16 -39.62
CA GLY A 601 5.79 -63.64 -40.13
C GLY A 601 5.85 -62.31 -40.89
N GLN A 602 7.04 -61.74 -41.12
CA GLN A 602 7.27 -60.48 -41.86
C GLN A 602 6.37 -59.30 -41.41
N PRO A 603 6.48 -58.86 -40.13
CA PRO A 603 5.70 -57.72 -39.63
C PRO A 603 6.02 -56.43 -40.38
N ARG A 604 5.04 -55.52 -40.48
CA ARG A 604 5.29 -54.14 -40.93
C ARG A 604 6.19 -53.44 -39.93
N MET A 605 6.93 -52.42 -40.35
CA MET A 605 7.92 -51.75 -39.51
C MET A 605 7.70 -50.24 -39.49
N ALA A 606 7.61 -49.66 -38.30
CA ALA A 606 7.55 -48.21 -38.10
C ALA A 606 8.74 -47.77 -37.24
N LEU A 607 9.48 -46.75 -37.72
CA LEU A 607 10.66 -46.22 -37.04
C LEU A 607 10.33 -44.98 -36.22
N MET A 608 10.83 -44.92 -34.99
CA MET A 608 10.69 -43.80 -34.07
C MET A 608 11.91 -42.89 -34.17
N ASN A 609 11.75 -41.69 -34.71
CA ASN A 609 12.82 -40.73 -34.97
C ASN A 609 12.82 -39.60 -33.93
N ARG A 610 13.99 -39.24 -33.39
CA ARG A 610 14.19 -38.18 -32.40
C ARG A 610 13.93 -36.75 -32.92
N TYR A 611 13.93 -36.50 -34.24
CA TYR A 611 14.02 -35.13 -34.76
C TYR A 611 12.97 -34.65 -35.76
N GLY A 612 11.93 -35.42 -36.11
CA GLY A 612 10.89 -34.96 -37.06
C GLY A 612 11.39 -34.49 -38.44
N ALA A 613 12.69 -34.52 -38.71
CA ALA A 613 13.33 -34.03 -39.91
C ALA A 613 13.31 -35.12 -40.99
N THR A 614 13.10 -34.65 -42.22
CA THR A 614 13.25 -35.38 -43.48
C THR A 614 14.39 -36.40 -43.42
N CYS A 615 14.06 -37.65 -43.79
CA CYS A 615 14.95 -38.81 -43.79
C CYS A 615 16.39 -38.45 -44.20
N ALA A 616 17.35 -38.79 -43.33
CA ALA A 616 18.75 -38.83 -43.72
C ALA A 616 18.95 -39.82 -44.90
N PRO A 617 19.92 -39.58 -45.80
CA PRO A 617 20.15 -40.43 -46.99
C PRO A 617 20.42 -41.91 -46.69
N ASN A 618 20.78 -42.26 -45.45
CA ASN A 618 21.16 -43.61 -45.02
C ASN A 618 20.17 -44.25 -44.02
N ALA A 619 18.93 -43.75 -43.90
CA ALA A 619 17.96 -44.32 -42.97
C ALA A 619 17.44 -45.70 -43.44
N PRO A 620 17.30 -46.70 -42.53
CA PRO A 620 16.69 -47.98 -42.88
C PRO A 620 15.25 -47.78 -43.40
N GLN A 621 14.88 -48.54 -44.44
CA GLN A 621 13.59 -48.42 -45.13
C GLN A 621 12.47 -48.93 -44.21
N ALA A 622 11.54 -48.06 -43.80
CA ALA A 622 10.39 -48.44 -42.97
C ALA A 622 9.05 -48.10 -43.64
N ASP A 623 7.97 -48.73 -43.16
CA ASP A 623 6.61 -48.53 -43.66
C ASP A 623 5.98 -47.23 -43.11
N ALA A 624 6.46 -46.73 -41.97
CA ALA A 624 6.15 -45.40 -41.45
C ALA A 624 7.25 -44.85 -40.53
N TYR A 625 7.21 -43.55 -40.30
CA TYR A 625 8.10 -42.83 -39.38
C TYR A 625 7.26 -42.07 -38.36
N LEU A 626 7.65 -42.14 -37.08
CA LEU A 626 6.99 -41.49 -35.97
C LEU A 626 7.99 -40.59 -35.24
N ALA A 627 7.67 -39.32 -35.07
CA ALA A 627 8.54 -38.40 -34.34
C ALA A 627 8.38 -38.58 -32.82
N LYS A 628 9.49 -38.53 -32.08
CA LYS A 628 9.52 -38.37 -30.62
C LYS A 628 9.41 -36.85 -30.28
N PRO A 629 8.68 -36.44 -29.22
CA PRO A 629 7.97 -37.26 -28.25
C PRO A 629 6.70 -37.94 -28.81
N LEU A 630 6.49 -39.17 -28.38
CA LEU A 630 5.44 -40.05 -28.90
C LEU A 630 4.08 -39.64 -28.31
N ARG A 631 3.21 -39.05 -29.13
CA ARG A 631 1.82 -38.71 -28.73
C ARG A 631 0.88 -39.87 -28.98
N LYS A 632 -0.08 -40.09 -28.08
CA LYS A 632 -1.05 -41.20 -28.19
C LYS A 632 -1.84 -41.13 -29.50
N GLU A 633 -2.36 -39.96 -29.86
CA GLU A 633 -3.17 -39.78 -31.08
C GLU A 633 -2.36 -40.08 -32.35
N ARG A 634 -1.17 -39.50 -32.49
CA ARG A 634 -0.28 -39.72 -33.65
C ARG A 634 0.23 -41.15 -33.75
N LEU A 635 0.52 -41.78 -32.62
CA LEU A 635 0.89 -43.19 -32.56
C LEU A 635 -0.25 -44.05 -33.12
N LEU A 636 -1.48 -43.82 -32.66
CA LEU A 636 -2.65 -44.57 -33.12
C LEU A 636 -3.00 -44.28 -34.58
N GLU A 637 -2.90 -43.04 -35.06
CA GLU A 637 -3.06 -42.70 -36.48
C GLU A 637 -1.99 -43.35 -37.36
N CYS A 638 -0.75 -43.42 -36.88
CA CYS A 638 0.34 -44.10 -37.58
C CYS A 638 0.06 -45.60 -37.67
N ILE A 639 -0.34 -46.21 -36.56
CA ILE A 639 -0.71 -47.64 -36.51
C ILE A 639 -1.92 -47.91 -37.42
N ASP A 640 -2.97 -47.11 -37.37
CA ASP A 640 -4.15 -47.26 -38.22
C ASP A 640 -3.80 -47.13 -39.70
N ARG A 641 -2.93 -46.18 -40.07
CA ARG A 641 -2.42 -45.99 -41.43
C ARG A 641 -1.58 -47.17 -41.89
N VAL A 642 -0.70 -47.68 -41.03
CA VAL A 642 0.19 -48.81 -41.32
C VAL A 642 -0.58 -50.13 -41.30
N LEU A 643 -1.65 -50.28 -40.54
CA LEU A 643 -2.49 -51.48 -40.52
C LEU A 643 -3.69 -51.40 -41.49
N GLY A 644 -3.92 -50.24 -42.12
CA GLY A 644 -4.93 -50.05 -43.18
C GLY A 644 -6.36 -49.84 -42.68
N VAL A 645 -6.56 -49.38 -41.44
CA VAL A 645 -7.89 -49.08 -40.88
C VAL A 645 -8.41 -47.78 -41.52
N ARG A 646 -9.35 -47.89 -42.47
CA ARG A 646 -9.96 -46.74 -43.16
C ARG A 646 -10.81 -45.91 -42.19
N THR A 647 -10.33 -44.74 -41.79
CA THR A 647 -11.16 -43.66 -41.23
C THR A 647 -11.56 -42.68 -42.33
N LEU A 648 -12.88 -42.46 -42.48
CA LEU A 648 -13.45 -41.50 -43.42
C LEU A 648 -13.17 -40.05 -42.96
N ALA A 649 -12.38 -39.30 -43.71
CA ALA A 649 -12.25 -37.84 -43.58
C ALA A 649 -12.50 -37.15 -44.94
N PRO A 650 -13.09 -35.94 -44.97
CA PRO A 650 -13.74 -35.37 -46.16
C PRO A 650 -12.77 -34.64 -47.11
N SER A 651 -13.10 -34.63 -48.42
CA SER A 651 -12.36 -33.92 -49.48
C SER A 651 -12.74 -32.43 -49.58
N PRO A 652 -11.81 -31.52 -49.94
CA PRO A 652 -12.13 -30.11 -50.19
C PRO A 652 -12.65 -29.90 -51.62
N THR A 653 -13.66 -29.04 -51.76
CA THR A 653 -14.26 -28.66 -53.06
C THR A 653 -14.20 -27.15 -53.27
N SER A 654 -13.90 -26.77 -54.52
CA SER A 654 -14.12 -25.49 -55.24
C SER A 654 -13.41 -24.20 -54.82
N ALA A 655 -12.58 -23.71 -55.75
CA ALA A 655 -11.98 -22.39 -55.82
C ALA A 655 -13.01 -21.29 -56.18
N VAL A 656 -12.95 -20.17 -55.46
CA VAL A 656 -13.56 -18.88 -55.83
C VAL A 656 -12.52 -17.79 -55.56
N ASN A 657 -12.28 -16.92 -56.55
CA ASN A 657 -11.33 -15.80 -56.51
C ASN A 657 -11.52 -14.93 -55.25
N ALA A 658 -10.47 -14.78 -54.43
CA ALA A 658 -10.50 -13.98 -53.20
C ALA A 658 -9.87 -12.59 -53.41
N SER A 659 -10.61 -11.54 -53.05
CA SER A 659 -10.11 -10.17 -52.84
C SER A 659 -9.37 -10.09 -51.50
N MET A 660 -8.35 -9.24 -51.40
CA MET A 660 -7.63 -8.94 -50.15
C MET A 660 -8.63 -8.40 -49.10
N PRO A 661 -8.68 -8.96 -47.87
CA PRO A 661 -9.61 -8.53 -46.83
C PRO A 661 -9.23 -7.17 -46.24
N ARG A 662 -10.24 -6.36 -45.92
CA ARG A 662 -10.11 -4.99 -45.39
C ARG A 662 -10.31 -4.98 -43.88
N LEU A 663 -9.29 -4.57 -43.14
CA LEU A 663 -9.28 -4.54 -41.68
C LEU A 663 -9.23 -3.10 -41.16
N LEU A 664 -9.98 -2.84 -40.10
CA LEU A 664 -9.90 -1.60 -39.34
C LEU A 664 -9.17 -1.86 -38.02
N VAL A 665 -8.10 -1.13 -37.75
CA VAL A 665 -7.38 -1.17 -36.47
C VAL A 665 -7.67 0.11 -35.70
N VAL A 666 -8.13 -0.04 -34.47
CA VAL A 666 -8.47 1.07 -33.57
C VAL A 666 -7.52 0.99 -32.38
N GLU A 667 -6.58 1.91 -32.30
CA GLU A 667 -5.49 1.94 -31.32
C GLU A 667 -5.05 3.39 -31.11
N ASP A 668 -4.82 3.85 -29.88
CA ASP A 668 -4.43 5.24 -29.60
C ASP A 668 -2.90 5.46 -29.62
N ASN A 669 -2.12 4.39 -29.43
CA ASN A 669 -0.67 4.44 -29.42
C ASN A 669 -0.06 4.25 -30.82
N ARG A 670 0.61 5.30 -31.33
CA ARG A 670 1.29 5.31 -32.65
C ARG A 670 2.30 4.18 -32.86
N ALA A 671 3.01 3.75 -31.82
CA ALA A 671 3.96 2.63 -31.93
C ALA A 671 3.22 1.29 -32.11
N SER A 672 2.15 1.07 -31.33
CA SER A 672 1.29 -0.11 -31.44
C SER A 672 0.55 -0.16 -32.78
N GLN A 673 0.12 0.99 -33.31
CA GLN A 673 -0.44 1.11 -34.66
C GLN A 673 0.54 0.66 -35.73
N ALA A 674 1.79 1.15 -35.70
CA ALA A 674 2.81 0.80 -36.69
C ALA A 674 3.14 -0.70 -36.67
N ILE A 675 3.20 -1.31 -35.48
CA ILE A 675 3.41 -2.76 -35.32
C ILE A 675 2.22 -3.55 -35.90
N ALA A 676 0.99 -3.15 -35.56
CA ALA A 676 -0.21 -3.81 -36.06
C ALA A 676 -0.32 -3.71 -37.60
N ILE A 677 -0.05 -2.53 -38.18
CA ILE A 677 0.02 -2.35 -39.64
C ILE A 677 1.05 -3.31 -40.25
N GLY A 678 2.29 -3.28 -39.78
CA GLY A 678 3.37 -4.11 -40.32
C GLY A 678 3.07 -5.60 -40.24
N MET A 679 2.49 -6.08 -39.14
CA MET A 679 2.11 -7.49 -38.99
C MET A 679 0.96 -7.90 -39.93
N LEU A 680 -0.06 -7.06 -40.08
CA LEU A 680 -1.25 -7.36 -40.89
C LEU A 680 -0.99 -7.24 -42.39
N GLU A 681 -0.18 -6.27 -42.82
CA GLU A 681 0.26 -6.15 -44.22
C GLU A 681 1.13 -7.33 -44.63
N LEU A 682 2.03 -7.79 -43.74
CA LEU A 682 2.85 -8.99 -43.96
C LEU A 682 2.00 -10.27 -44.09
N LEU A 683 0.79 -10.28 -43.52
CA LEU A 683 -0.19 -11.36 -43.64
C LEU A 683 -1.17 -11.16 -44.81
N GLY A 684 -0.95 -10.17 -45.69
CA GLY A 684 -1.75 -9.95 -46.89
C GLY A 684 -3.10 -9.26 -46.67
N CYS A 685 -3.25 -8.49 -45.59
CA CYS A 685 -4.46 -7.72 -45.29
C CYS A 685 -4.32 -6.25 -45.75
N SER A 686 -5.42 -5.63 -46.17
CA SER A 686 -5.49 -4.17 -46.37
C SER A 686 -5.95 -3.50 -45.08
N VAL A 687 -5.14 -2.61 -44.51
CA VAL A 687 -5.36 -2.08 -43.15
C VAL A 687 -5.65 -0.58 -43.19
N LYS A 688 -6.63 -0.13 -42.41
CA LYS A 688 -6.85 1.28 -42.09
C LYS A 688 -6.79 1.47 -40.58
N VAL A 689 -6.13 2.53 -40.11
CA VAL A 689 -5.96 2.82 -38.69
C VAL A 689 -6.74 4.06 -38.29
N VAL A 690 -7.33 4.02 -37.10
CA VAL A 690 -8.00 5.16 -36.45
C VAL A 690 -7.60 5.24 -34.98
N GLU A 691 -7.52 6.46 -34.44
CA GLU A 691 -6.86 6.72 -33.14
C GLU A 691 -7.79 6.63 -31.92
N ASN A 692 -9.12 6.52 -32.10
CA ASN A 692 -10.07 6.42 -30.99
C ASN A 692 -11.41 5.77 -31.40
N GLY A 693 -12.21 5.40 -30.39
CA GLY A 693 -13.50 4.72 -30.58
C GLY A 693 -14.53 5.53 -31.38
N ARG A 694 -14.51 6.86 -31.29
CA ARG A 694 -15.42 7.74 -32.03
C ARG A 694 -15.13 7.71 -33.53
N LEU A 695 -13.86 7.76 -33.91
CA LEU A 695 -13.41 7.61 -35.29
C LEU A 695 -13.69 6.20 -35.83
N ALA A 696 -13.63 5.17 -34.99
CA ALA A 696 -14.01 3.81 -35.37
C ALA A 696 -15.49 3.70 -35.75
N VAL A 697 -16.39 4.28 -34.94
CA VAL A 697 -17.83 4.32 -35.27
C VAL A 697 -18.07 5.10 -36.58
N HIS A 698 -17.33 6.19 -36.82
CA HIS A 698 -17.44 6.94 -38.07
C HIS A 698 -16.94 6.13 -39.28
N ALA A 699 -15.78 5.47 -39.15
CA ALA A 699 -15.20 4.62 -40.20
C ALA A 699 -16.10 3.43 -40.54
N PHE A 700 -16.80 2.88 -39.54
CA PHE A 700 -17.79 1.82 -39.73
C PHE A 700 -19.03 2.27 -40.52
N LYS A 701 -19.48 3.53 -40.34
CA LYS A 701 -20.62 4.09 -41.10
C LYS A 701 -20.26 4.39 -42.55
N SER A 702 -19.01 4.77 -42.82
CA SER A 702 -18.57 5.20 -44.14
C SER A 702 -18.18 4.05 -45.07
N GLU A 703 -17.67 2.95 -44.52
CA GLU A 703 -17.02 1.89 -45.30
C GLU A 703 -17.34 0.50 -44.73
N SER A 704 -17.25 -0.55 -45.56
CA SER A 704 -17.43 -1.93 -45.13
C SER A 704 -16.10 -2.60 -44.77
N TRP A 705 -16.07 -3.28 -43.63
CA TRP A 705 -14.89 -3.95 -43.07
C TRP A 705 -15.12 -5.45 -42.94
N ASP A 706 -14.08 -6.25 -43.15
CA ASP A 706 -14.11 -7.71 -42.99
C ASP A 706 -13.79 -8.13 -41.55
N LEU A 707 -13.02 -7.33 -40.82
CA LEU A 707 -12.72 -7.52 -39.39
C LEU A 707 -12.27 -6.19 -38.75
N ILE A 708 -12.61 -5.98 -37.48
CA ILE A 708 -12.17 -4.82 -36.69
C ILE A 708 -11.33 -5.32 -35.51
N LEU A 709 -10.10 -4.80 -35.39
CA LEU A 709 -9.27 -4.93 -34.20
C LEU A 709 -9.47 -3.69 -33.33
N MET A 710 -10.00 -3.86 -32.12
CA MET A 710 -10.47 -2.77 -31.28
C MET A 710 -9.73 -2.75 -29.94
N ASP A 711 -8.92 -1.74 -29.67
CA ASP A 711 -8.37 -1.55 -28.33
C ASP A 711 -9.48 -1.28 -27.31
N CYS A 712 -9.38 -1.89 -26.12
CA CYS A 712 -10.40 -1.78 -25.09
C CYS A 712 -10.36 -0.43 -24.37
N ASN A 713 -9.17 0.12 -24.16
CA ASN A 713 -8.95 1.29 -23.31
C ASN A 713 -8.36 2.43 -24.13
N MET A 714 -9.19 3.39 -24.54
CA MET A 714 -8.78 4.54 -25.34
C MET A 714 -9.41 5.84 -24.81
N PRO A 715 -8.77 7.00 -25.00
CA PRO A 715 -9.34 8.31 -24.66
C PRO A 715 -10.54 8.70 -25.56
N GLU A 716 -11.35 9.64 -25.09
CA GLU A 716 -12.63 10.11 -25.65
C GLU A 716 -13.79 9.10 -25.63
N MET A 717 -13.62 7.94 -26.27
CA MET A 717 -14.61 6.86 -26.33
C MET A 717 -13.88 5.54 -26.28
N ASP A 718 -14.17 4.74 -25.26
CA ASP A 718 -13.50 3.46 -25.05
C ASP A 718 -13.98 2.38 -26.05
N GLY A 719 -13.24 1.27 -26.13
CA GLY A 719 -13.55 0.21 -27.09
C GLY A 719 -14.86 -0.52 -26.80
N TYR A 720 -15.30 -0.54 -25.54
CA TYR A 720 -16.54 -1.18 -25.12
C TYR A 720 -17.74 -0.35 -25.57
N GLU A 721 -17.71 0.96 -25.34
CA GLU A 721 -18.70 1.94 -25.79
C GLU A 721 -18.77 1.98 -27.32
N ALA A 722 -17.62 2.03 -28.00
CA ALA A 722 -17.54 1.98 -29.46
C ALA A 722 -18.16 0.70 -30.03
N THR A 723 -17.89 -0.45 -29.41
CA THR A 723 -18.47 -1.74 -29.82
C THR A 723 -19.98 -1.74 -29.64
N SER A 724 -20.49 -1.29 -28.50
CA SER A 724 -21.93 -1.22 -28.25
C SER A 724 -22.66 -0.34 -29.28
N LEU A 725 -22.04 0.78 -29.68
CA LEU A 725 -22.57 1.64 -30.74
C LEU A 725 -22.52 0.97 -32.12
N ILE A 726 -21.42 0.29 -32.45
CA ILE A 726 -21.31 -0.46 -33.72
C ILE A 726 -22.36 -1.57 -33.78
N ARG A 727 -22.60 -2.32 -32.69
CA ARG A 727 -23.65 -3.35 -32.65
C ARG A 727 -25.08 -2.79 -32.83
N THR A 728 -25.32 -1.58 -32.34
CA THR A 728 -26.60 -0.87 -32.58
C THR A 728 -26.76 -0.48 -34.05
N LEU A 729 -25.68 -0.09 -34.73
CA LEU A 729 -25.70 0.23 -36.16
C LEU A 729 -25.78 -1.02 -37.05
N GLU A 730 -25.23 -2.15 -36.60
CA GLU A 730 -25.36 -3.44 -37.28
C GLU A 730 -26.79 -3.96 -37.30
N THR A 731 -27.58 -3.67 -36.27
CA THR A 731 -29.00 -4.04 -36.23
C THR A 731 -29.84 -3.27 -37.24
N GLU A 732 -29.41 -2.06 -37.63
CA GLU A 732 -30.03 -1.27 -38.70
C GLU A 732 -29.59 -1.72 -40.11
N THR A 733 -28.35 -2.17 -40.26
CA THR A 733 -27.74 -2.54 -41.56
C THR A 733 -27.84 -4.03 -41.89
N GLY A 734 -28.12 -4.89 -40.91
CA GLY A 734 -28.30 -6.33 -41.07
C GLY A 734 -27.03 -7.13 -41.34
N LYS A 735 -25.84 -6.52 -41.23
CA LYS A 735 -24.55 -7.13 -41.56
C LYS A 735 -23.62 -7.06 -40.35
N ARG A 736 -23.25 -8.21 -39.80
CA ARG A 736 -22.38 -8.31 -38.62
C ARG A 736 -20.92 -8.46 -39.02
N VAL A 737 -20.07 -7.57 -38.53
CA VAL A 737 -18.62 -7.59 -38.73
C VAL A 737 -17.95 -8.12 -37.46
N PRO A 738 -16.99 -9.06 -37.57
CA PRO A 738 -16.21 -9.54 -36.43
C PRO A 738 -15.44 -8.40 -35.76
N ILE A 739 -15.62 -8.23 -34.45
CA ILE A 739 -14.86 -7.27 -33.62
C ILE A 739 -14.03 -8.07 -32.62
N VAL A 740 -12.71 -8.01 -32.76
CA VAL A 740 -11.75 -8.67 -31.87
C VAL A 740 -11.12 -7.63 -30.97
N ALA A 741 -11.31 -7.79 -29.67
CA ALA A 741 -10.77 -6.92 -28.64
C ALA A 741 -9.24 -7.00 -28.60
N MET A 742 -8.53 -5.89 -28.45
CA MET A 742 -7.12 -5.87 -28.05
C MET A 742 -7.08 -5.45 -26.59
N THR A 743 -6.66 -6.34 -25.69
CA THR A 743 -6.68 -6.11 -24.24
C THR A 743 -5.30 -6.32 -23.62
N ALA A 744 -4.93 -5.47 -22.66
CA ALA A 744 -3.71 -5.62 -21.86
C ALA A 744 -3.81 -6.74 -20.80
N ASN A 745 -5.02 -7.24 -20.51
CA ASN A 745 -5.28 -8.24 -19.49
C ASN A 745 -6.22 -9.33 -20.02
N THR A 746 -5.80 -10.59 -19.95
CA THR A 746 -6.57 -11.78 -20.38
C THR A 746 -7.30 -12.47 -19.22
N GLN A 747 -7.50 -11.76 -18.11
CA GLN A 747 -8.26 -12.31 -16.99
C GLN A 747 -9.70 -12.60 -17.41
N PRO A 748 -10.33 -13.68 -16.90
CA PRO A 748 -11.69 -14.07 -17.27
C PRO A 748 -12.73 -12.96 -17.09
N ALA A 749 -12.53 -12.07 -16.10
CA ALA A 749 -13.40 -10.92 -15.86
C ALA A 749 -13.34 -9.88 -16.99
N ASP A 750 -12.15 -9.61 -17.54
CA ASP A 750 -11.97 -8.66 -18.64
C ASP A 750 -12.46 -9.25 -19.97
N VAL A 751 -12.22 -10.55 -20.21
CA VAL A 751 -12.76 -11.26 -21.39
C VAL A 751 -14.29 -11.30 -21.34
N ALA A 752 -14.89 -11.55 -20.17
CA ALA A 752 -16.34 -11.48 -19.99
C ALA A 752 -16.89 -10.06 -20.22
N LYS A 753 -16.12 -9.03 -19.85
CA LYS A 753 -16.46 -7.62 -20.12
C LYS A 753 -16.44 -7.32 -21.63
N CYS A 754 -15.45 -7.81 -22.37
CA CYS A 754 -15.39 -7.68 -23.84
C CYS A 754 -16.57 -8.38 -24.52
N LEU A 755 -16.87 -9.61 -24.12
CA LEU A 755 -17.97 -10.40 -24.68
C LEU A 755 -19.34 -9.79 -24.36
N SER A 756 -19.54 -9.28 -23.13
CA SER A 756 -20.79 -8.62 -22.73
C SER A 756 -21.01 -7.27 -23.43
N ALA A 757 -19.94 -6.56 -23.80
CA ALA A 757 -20.02 -5.36 -24.65
C ALA A 757 -20.33 -5.69 -26.13
N GLY A 758 -20.30 -6.98 -26.50
CA GLY A 758 -20.66 -7.45 -27.84
C GLY A 758 -19.47 -7.71 -28.76
N MET A 759 -18.24 -7.76 -28.27
CA MET A 759 -17.07 -8.20 -29.06
C MET A 759 -17.13 -9.72 -29.29
N ASP A 760 -16.55 -10.21 -30.39
CA ASP A 760 -16.66 -11.63 -30.78
C ASP A 760 -15.45 -12.47 -30.34
N ASP A 761 -14.29 -11.85 -30.13
CA ASP A 761 -13.08 -12.51 -29.60
C ASP A 761 -12.14 -11.48 -28.94
N HIS A 762 -11.00 -11.95 -28.44
CA HIS A 762 -9.98 -11.09 -27.83
C HIS A 762 -8.54 -11.52 -28.18
N LEU A 763 -7.65 -10.54 -28.27
CA LEU A 763 -6.22 -10.65 -28.48
C LEU A 763 -5.51 -9.96 -27.31
N SER A 764 -4.57 -10.68 -26.69
CA SER A 764 -3.71 -10.12 -25.65
C SER A 764 -2.66 -9.20 -26.25
N LYS A 765 -2.46 -8.02 -25.67
CA LYS A 765 -1.27 -7.19 -25.89
C LYS A 765 -0.12 -7.73 -25.03
N PRO A 766 1.11 -7.96 -25.56
CA PRO A 766 1.59 -7.60 -26.90
C PRO A 766 1.03 -8.47 -28.03
N LEU A 767 0.73 -7.83 -29.16
CA LEU A 767 0.41 -8.53 -30.41
C LEU A 767 1.66 -9.24 -30.92
N THR A 768 1.52 -10.52 -31.26
CA THR A 768 2.56 -11.32 -31.92
C THR A 768 2.07 -11.78 -33.27
N LEU A 769 2.98 -11.98 -34.23
CA LEU A 769 2.59 -12.39 -35.59
C LEU A 769 1.76 -13.69 -35.59
N ASP A 770 2.11 -14.65 -34.74
CA ASP A 770 1.42 -15.94 -34.64
C ASP A 770 0.03 -15.83 -33.99
N SER A 771 -0.12 -14.99 -32.97
CA SER A 771 -1.43 -14.77 -32.31
C SER A 771 -2.40 -14.07 -33.25
N VAL A 772 -1.94 -13.04 -33.97
CA VAL A 772 -2.72 -12.34 -34.99
C VAL A 772 -3.08 -13.29 -36.13
N ARG A 773 -2.12 -14.07 -36.64
CA ARG A 773 -2.36 -15.07 -37.69
C ARG A 773 -3.42 -16.09 -37.29
N ALA A 774 -3.38 -16.61 -36.07
CA ALA A 774 -4.36 -17.59 -35.58
C ALA A 774 -5.79 -17.01 -35.54
N HIS A 775 -5.96 -15.75 -35.12
CA HIS A 775 -7.26 -15.10 -35.07
C HIS A 775 -7.77 -14.71 -36.46
N LEU A 776 -6.88 -14.28 -37.37
CA LEU A 776 -7.23 -14.08 -38.78
C LEU A 776 -7.67 -15.39 -39.45
N HIS A 777 -7.00 -16.51 -39.19
CA HIS A 777 -7.45 -17.83 -39.68
C HIS A 777 -8.85 -18.19 -39.19
N ARG A 778 -9.16 -17.87 -37.93
CA ARG A 778 -10.45 -18.20 -37.30
C ARG A 778 -11.60 -17.36 -37.86
N TRP A 779 -11.39 -16.06 -38.01
CA TRP A 779 -12.44 -15.10 -38.37
C TRP A 779 -12.49 -14.76 -39.86
N LEU A 780 -11.39 -14.97 -40.59
CA LEU A 780 -11.28 -14.84 -42.04
C LEU A 780 -10.83 -16.17 -42.70
N PRO A 781 -11.56 -17.29 -42.51
CA PRO A 781 -11.16 -18.61 -42.99
C PRO A 781 -11.06 -18.73 -44.53
N LYS A 782 -11.65 -17.77 -45.28
CA LYS A 782 -11.50 -17.67 -46.73
C LYS A 782 -10.07 -17.35 -47.20
N MET A 783 -9.18 -16.93 -46.30
CA MET A 783 -7.88 -16.37 -46.65
C MET A 783 -6.76 -17.40 -46.83
N LEU A 784 -6.84 -18.62 -46.24
CA LEU A 784 -5.63 -19.42 -46.01
C LEU A 784 -5.76 -20.88 -46.43
N THR A 785 -6.09 -21.12 -47.71
CA THR A 785 -5.83 -22.42 -48.37
C THR A 785 -4.60 -22.40 -49.27
N GLU A 786 -3.88 -21.30 -49.39
CA GLU A 786 -2.61 -21.24 -50.13
C GLU A 786 -1.55 -20.47 -49.32
N SER A 787 -0.43 -21.15 -49.02
CA SER A 787 0.78 -20.52 -48.50
C SER A 787 1.67 -20.02 -49.65
N PRO A 788 2.57 -19.06 -49.37
CA PRO A 788 3.08 -18.11 -50.36
C PRO A 788 4.24 -18.69 -51.18
N VAL A 789 4.04 -18.81 -52.49
CA VAL A 789 5.11 -18.93 -53.49
C VAL A 789 4.93 -17.83 -54.51
N LEU A 790 5.06 -16.55 -54.12
CA LEU A 790 4.98 -15.42 -55.05
C LEU A 790 5.72 -14.19 -54.50
N LEU A 791 7.05 -14.28 -54.33
CA LEU A 791 7.90 -13.08 -54.21
C LEU A 791 9.36 -13.35 -54.60
N ALA A 792 9.55 -14.14 -55.65
CA ALA A 792 10.86 -14.28 -56.33
C ALA A 792 10.86 -13.68 -57.75
N GLY A 793 9.79 -12.99 -58.17
CA GLY A 793 9.57 -12.63 -59.59
C GLY A 793 9.51 -11.14 -59.94
N ALA A 794 9.61 -10.20 -59.00
CA ALA A 794 9.42 -8.78 -59.27
C ALA A 794 10.73 -7.97 -59.22
N LEU A 795 11.71 -8.39 -60.02
CA LEU A 795 12.88 -7.57 -60.38
C LEU A 795 12.92 -7.47 -61.90
N HIS A 796 12.28 -6.45 -62.47
CA HIS A 796 12.66 -5.76 -63.71
C HIS A 796 11.52 -4.80 -64.09
N ASN A 797 11.69 -3.52 -63.77
CA ASN A 797 11.17 -2.40 -64.53
C ASN A 797 11.81 -1.11 -64.02
N SER A 798 13.07 -0.88 -64.39
CA SER A 798 13.71 0.43 -64.28
C SER A 798 14.17 0.83 -65.68
N ARG A 799 13.91 2.09 -66.08
CA ARG A 799 14.43 2.63 -67.33
C ARG A 799 15.95 2.78 -67.23
N PRO A 800 16.73 2.55 -68.30
CA PRO A 800 18.20 2.46 -68.20
C PRO A 800 18.95 3.78 -67.95
N ASP A 801 18.26 4.93 -67.88
CA ASP A 801 18.88 6.27 -67.90
C ASP A 801 18.83 7.02 -66.56
N GLU A 802 18.26 6.45 -65.49
CA GLU A 802 18.22 7.10 -64.17
C GLU A 802 19.28 6.50 -63.21
N PRO A 803 20.13 7.34 -62.55
CA PRO A 803 21.20 6.87 -61.67
C PRO A 803 20.73 6.09 -60.43
N ILE A 804 19.47 6.30 -60.02
CA ILE A 804 18.85 5.75 -58.81
C ILE A 804 17.43 5.29 -59.13
N ASP A 805 17.01 4.12 -58.64
CA ASP A 805 15.61 3.70 -58.68
C ASP A 805 14.78 4.53 -57.67
N HIS A 806 14.04 5.52 -58.18
CA HIS A 806 13.15 6.38 -57.38
C HIS A 806 12.09 5.59 -56.61
N GLY A 807 11.70 4.39 -57.06
CA GLY A 807 10.77 3.51 -56.33
C GLY A 807 11.41 2.81 -55.12
N ALA A 808 12.72 2.53 -55.16
CA ALA A 808 13.47 2.05 -54.00
C ALA A 808 13.65 3.18 -52.97
N LEU A 809 13.98 4.39 -53.42
CA LEU A 809 14.14 5.57 -52.56
C LEU A 809 12.81 5.99 -51.90
N ALA A 810 11.68 5.91 -52.62
CA ALA A 810 10.36 6.17 -52.06
C ALA A 810 9.97 5.18 -50.96
N ARG A 811 10.26 3.88 -51.13
CA ARG A 811 10.06 2.85 -50.09
C ARG A 811 10.98 3.07 -48.88
N LEU A 812 12.21 3.50 -49.11
CA LEU A 812 13.14 3.87 -48.04
C LEU A 812 12.62 5.10 -47.25
N ARG A 813 12.00 6.07 -47.94
CA ARG A 813 11.34 7.23 -47.34
C ARG A 813 10.09 6.86 -46.54
N GLU A 814 9.29 5.94 -47.06
CA GLU A 814 8.11 5.43 -46.37
C GLU A 814 8.48 4.63 -45.12
N ALA A 815 9.59 3.88 -45.16
CA ALA A 815 10.09 3.09 -44.04
C ALA A 815 10.82 3.92 -42.96
N LEU A 816 11.55 4.98 -43.34
CA LEU A 816 12.41 5.74 -42.43
C LEU A 816 11.91 7.16 -42.10
N GLY A 817 10.88 7.66 -42.80
CA GLY A 817 10.31 8.99 -42.57
C GLY A 817 11.34 10.12 -42.66
N GLY A 818 11.33 11.05 -41.69
CA GLY A 818 12.29 12.17 -41.64
C GLY A 818 13.74 11.79 -41.31
N ALA A 819 14.05 10.50 -41.10
CA ALA A 819 15.40 10.00 -40.81
C ALA A 819 16.17 9.57 -42.08
N VAL A 820 15.57 9.68 -43.27
CA VAL A 820 16.22 9.32 -44.55
C VAL A 820 17.54 10.07 -44.75
N GLY A 821 17.61 11.35 -44.40
CA GLY A 821 18.84 12.15 -44.46
C GLY A 821 19.97 11.62 -43.57
N GLN A 822 19.66 10.88 -42.50
CA GLN A 822 20.64 10.27 -41.57
C GLN A 822 21.25 8.99 -42.15
N VAL A 823 20.62 8.38 -43.15
CA VAL A 823 21.14 7.21 -43.86
C VAL A 823 21.86 7.62 -45.14
N ILE A 824 21.41 8.68 -45.81
CA ILE A 824 22.06 9.22 -47.00
C ILE A 824 23.41 9.89 -46.67
N ARG A 825 23.53 10.64 -45.56
CA ARG A 825 24.79 11.34 -45.20
C ARG A 825 25.98 10.40 -44.98
N PRO A 826 25.90 9.36 -44.14
CA PRO A 826 27.00 8.40 -43.98
C PRO A 826 27.36 7.70 -45.30
N PHE A 827 26.38 7.37 -46.14
CA PHE A 827 26.66 6.80 -47.46
C PHE A 827 27.47 7.75 -48.35
N LEU A 828 27.17 9.06 -48.33
CA LEU A 828 27.94 10.06 -49.09
C LEU A 828 29.35 10.31 -48.54
N GLU A 829 29.56 10.09 -47.23
CA GLU A 829 30.82 10.29 -46.53
C GLU A 829 31.75 9.05 -46.63
N ASP A 830 31.20 7.84 -46.52
CA ASP A 830 31.97 6.58 -46.46
C ASP A 830 32.33 6.03 -47.85
N MET A 831 31.50 6.25 -48.87
CA MET A 831 31.72 5.69 -50.21
C MET A 831 33.01 6.14 -50.91
N PRO A 832 33.46 7.41 -50.82
CA PRO A 832 34.77 7.82 -51.32
C PRO A 832 35.93 7.02 -50.69
N VAL A 833 35.84 6.75 -49.38
CA VAL A 833 36.85 6.00 -48.63
C VAL A 833 36.92 4.55 -49.11
N TYR A 834 35.78 3.91 -49.35
CA TYR A 834 35.75 2.55 -49.91
C TYR A 834 36.29 2.49 -51.34
N LEU A 835 36.00 3.48 -52.19
CA LEU A 835 36.54 3.54 -53.56
C LEU A 835 38.06 3.74 -53.57
N GLU A 836 38.61 4.56 -52.66
CA GLU A 836 40.06 4.72 -52.50
C GLU A 836 40.74 3.45 -51.97
N GLN A 837 40.11 2.75 -51.03
CA GLN A 837 40.60 1.45 -50.55
C GLN A 837 40.60 0.38 -51.65
N MET A 838 39.61 0.39 -52.54
CA MET A 838 39.57 -0.50 -53.71
C MET A 838 40.68 -0.19 -54.71
N GLU A 839 40.97 1.09 -54.94
CA GLU A 839 42.04 1.54 -55.84
C GLU A 839 43.42 1.15 -55.29
N ALA A 840 43.67 1.41 -54.00
CA ALA A 840 44.89 1.01 -53.32
C ALA A 840 45.07 -0.52 -53.27
N ALA A 841 43.99 -1.28 -53.05
CA ALA A 841 44.02 -2.74 -53.05
C ALA A 841 44.28 -3.32 -54.45
N ALA A 842 43.74 -2.69 -55.50
CA ALA A 842 44.00 -3.08 -56.88
C ALA A 842 45.47 -2.83 -57.28
N GLU A 843 46.05 -1.69 -56.89
CA GLU A 843 47.46 -1.36 -57.11
C GLU A 843 48.42 -2.24 -56.31
N ALA A 844 48.07 -2.57 -55.07
CA ALA A 844 48.85 -3.45 -54.19
C ALA A 844 48.70 -4.93 -54.55
N GLY A 845 47.77 -5.28 -55.44
CA GLY A 845 47.48 -6.66 -55.84
C GLY A 845 46.78 -7.51 -54.77
N ASP A 846 46.17 -6.89 -53.76
CA ASP A 846 45.48 -7.57 -52.65
C ASP A 846 44.02 -7.86 -53.02
N SER A 847 43.81 -9.05 -53.59
CA SER A 847 42.51 -9.49 -54.08
C SER A 847 41.46 -9.68 -52.97
N ASP A 848 41.87 -9.97 -51.72
CA ASP A 848 40.93 -10.13 -50.59
C ASP A 848 40.50 -8.79 -50.01
N ALA A 849 41.40 -7.80 -49.94
CA ALA A 849 41.03 -6.43 -49.60
C ALA A 849 40.11 -5.82 -50.67
N LEU A 850 40.43 -6.01 -51.96
CA LEU A 850 39.63 -5.54 -53.08
C LEU A 850 38.21 -6.14 -53.07
N ARG A 851 38.09 -7.46 -52.84
CA ARG A 851 36.80 -8.15 -52.75
C ARG A 851 35.96 -7.68 -51.57
N ARG A 852 36.56 -7.46 -50.39
CA ARG A 852 35.85 -6.96 -49.20
C ARG A 852 35.30 -5.55 -49.42
N ALA A 853 36.11 -4.66 -49.99
CA ALA A 853 35.68 -3.29 -50.25
C ALA A 853 34.60 -3.25 -51.36
N ALA A 854 34.72 -4.07 -52.41
CA ALA A 854 33.67 -4.23 -53.43
C ALA A 854 32.36 -4.76 -52.83
N HIS A 855 32.42 -5.71 -51.88
CA HIS A 855 31.26 -6.26 -51.19
C HIS A 855 30.55 -5.21 -50.32
N ALA A 856 31.32 -4.37 -49.62
CA ALA A 856 30.78 -3.28 -48.81
C ALA A 856 30.05 -2.24 -49.70
N VAL A 857 30.66 -1.84 -50.82
CA VAL A 857 30.07 -0.91 -51.79
C VAL A 857 28.77 -1.48 -52.39
N LYS A 858 28.75 -2.77 -52.73
CA LYS A 858 27.56 -3.46 -53.23
C LYS A 858 26.40 -3.46 -52.22
N GLY A 859 26.70 -3.72 -50.95
CA GLY A 859 25.70 -3.72 -49.87
C GLY A 859 25.14 -2.31 -49.62
N ALA A 860 26.02 -1.31 -49.56
CA ALA A 860 25.64 0.07 -49.33
C ALA A 860 24.81 0.66 -50.50
N ALA A 861 25.26 0.47 -51.74
CA ALA A 861 24.58 0.96 -52.94
C ALA A 861 23.24 0.26 -53.22
N GLY A 862 23.10 -1.00 -52.78
CA GLY A 862 21.86 -1.77 -52.92
C GLY A 862 20.69 -1.20 -52.13
N ASN A 863 20.96 -0.59 -50.97
CA ASN A 863 19.92 0.02 -50.13
C ASN A 863 19.28 1.24 -50.79
N PHE A 864 20.03 1.98 -51.60
CA PHE A 864 19.54 3.18 -52.28
C PHE A 864 19.04 2.91 -53.70
N GLY A 865 19.02 1.65 -54.16
CA GLY A 865 18.58 1.34 -55.52
C GLY A 865 19.53 1.83 -56.63
N ALA A 866 20.83 2.01 -56.33
CA ALA A 866 21.85 2.41 -57.30
C ALA A 866 22.33 1.20 -58.14
N VAL A 867 21.47 0.73 -59.05
CA VAL A 867 21.63 -0.54 -59.80
C VAL A 867 22.93 -0.61 -60.60
N ALA A 868 23.33 0.49 -61.24
CA ALA A 868 24.58 0.56 -62.01
C ALA A 868 25.81 0.36 -61.12
N LEU A 869 25.84 1.01 -59.95
CA LEU A 869 26.94 0.92 -58.99
C LEU A 869 27.04 -0.47 -58.34
N VAL A 870 25.89 -1.10 -58.05
CA VAL A 870 25.80 -2.50 -57.59
C VAL A 870 26.32 -3.48 -58.64
N THR A 871 26.06 -3.22 -59.93
CA THR A 871 26.50 -4.09 -61.03
C THR A 871 28.02 -4.00 -61.20
N LEU A 872 28.58 -2.78 -61.19
CA LEU A 872 30.03 -2.58 -61.24
C LEU A 872 30.74 -3.18 -60.01
N ALA A 873 30.14 -3.09 -58.82
CA ALA A 873 30.69 -3.73 -57.62
C ALA A 873 30.70 -5.26 -57.71
N LYS A 874 29.69 -5.89 -58.32
CA LYS A 874 29.67 -7.34 -58.59
C LYS A 874 30.73 -7.75 -59.63
N GLU A 875 30.92 -6.96 -60.67
CA GLU A 875 31.99 -7.18 -61.65
C GLU A 875 33.37 -7.07 -61.00
N MET A 876 33.54 -6.12 -60.07
CA MET A 876 34.76 -5.98 -59.28
C MET A 876 35.02 -7.18 -58.35
N GLU A 877 34.00 -7.69 -57.65
CA GLU A 877 34.11 -8.92 -56.85
C GLU A 877 34.57 -10.11 -57.71
N ALA A 878 33.99 -10.27 -58.90
CA ALA A 878 34.32 -11.37 -59.80
C ALA A 878 35.72 -11.26 -60.42
N LEU A 879 36.22 -10.04 -60.65
CA LEU A 879 37.60 -9.80 -61.10
C LEU A 879 38.61 -10.04 -59.98
N ALA A 880 38.26 -9.68 -58.74
CA ALA A 880 39.06 -9.95 -57.55
C ALA A 880 39.17 -11.46 -57.27
N GLU A 881 38.08 -12.23 -57.40
CA GLU A 881 38.08 -13.70 -57.27
C GLU A 881 38.95 -14.39 -58.33
N LYS A 882 39.10 -13.78 -59.52
CA LYS A 882 39.95 -14.29 -60.60
C LYS A 882 41.39 -13.75 -60.56
N GLY A 883 41.73 -12.92 -59.57
CA GLY A 883 43.06 -12.31 -59.40
C GLY A 883 43.46 -11.33 -60.52
N GLN A 884 42.49 -10.78 -61.26
CA GLN A 884 42.74 -9.89 -62.41
C GLN A 884 42.79 -8.42 -62.00
N ASN A 885 43.77 -8.06 -61.16
CA ASN A 885 43.85 -6.76 -60.49
C ASN A 885 44.05 -5.57 -61.46
N ASP A 886 44.73 -5.74 -62.60
CA ASP A 886 44.89 -4.71 -63.65
C ASP A 886 43.57 -4.38 -64.38
N ALA A 887 42.66 -5.34 -64.47
CA ALA A 887 41.32 -5.11 -65.02
C ALA A 887 40.41 -4.44 -63.97
N ALA A 888 40.58 -4.80 -62.70
CA ALA A 888 39.88 -4.18 -61.57
C ALA A 888 40.23 -2.70 -61.40
N GLY A 889 41.52 -2.33 -61.52
CA GLY A 889 41.96 -0.92 -61.43
C GLY A 889 41.40 -0.01 -62.53
N ARG A 890 40.99 -0.55 -63.69
CA ARG A 890 40.28 0.22 -64.73
C ARG A 890 38.79 0.38 -64.44
N LEU A 891 38.23 -0.50 -63.62
CA LEU A 891 36.80 -0.49 -63.26
C LEU A 891 36.52 0.50 -62.12
N THR A 892 37.49 0.78 -61.25
CA THR A 892 37.38 1.76 -60.14
C THR A 892 37.11 3.17 -60.67
N ALA A 893 37.74 3.57 -61.79
CA ALA A 893 37.47 4.85 -62.43
C ALA A 893 36.02 4.98 -62.91
N ARG A 894 35.42 3.89 -63.43
CA ARG A 894 34.00 3.84 -63.82
C ARG A 894 33.08 3.88 -62.61
N MET A 895 33.42 3.17 -61.52
CA MET A 895 32.66 3.23 -60.27
C MET A 895 32.66 4.63 -59.65
N ARG A 896 33.78 5.36 -59.72
CA ARG A 896 33.89 6.75 -59.24
C ARG A 896 33.00 7.70 -60.04
N ALA A 897 32.93 7.52 -61.37
CA ALA A 897 32.04 8.29 -62.24
C ALA A 897 30.55 8.03 -61.95
N GLU A 898 30.16 6.76 -61.78
CA GLU A 898 28.79 6.39 -61.43
C GLU A 898 28.40 6.86 -60.02
N TYR A 899 29.31 6.78 -59.05
CA TYR A 899 29.08 7.32 -57.72
C TYR A 899 28.87 8.84 -57.74
N ALA A 900 29.57 9.59 -58.59
CA ALA A 900 29.36 11.03 -58.70
C ALA A 900 27.94 11.40 -59.17
N LEU A 901 27.35 10.61 -60.07
CA LEU A 901 25.96 10.77 -60.54
C LEU A 901 24.94 10.43 -59.44
N VAL A 902 25.16 9.32 -58.72
CA VAL A 902 24.33 8.90 -57.58
C VAL A 902 24.41 9.94 -56.45
N GLY A 903 25.61 10.41 -56.13
CA GLY A 903 25.84 11.39 -55.07
C GLY A 903 25.21 12.76 -55.34
N GLN A 904 25.22 13.23 -56.60
CA GLN A 904 24.52 14.45 -56.99
C GLN A 904 23.00 14.33 -56.82
N THR A 905 22.44 13.18 -57.20
CA THR A 905 21.00 12.92 -57.09
C THR A 905 20.55 12.87 -55.62
N LEU A 906 21.33 12.21 -54.76
CA LEU A 906 21.06 12.13 -53.31
C LEU A 906 21.24 13.47 -52.59
N ASN A 907 22.22 14.29 -52.99
CA ASN A 907 22.40 15.64 -52.44
C ASN A 907 21.28 16.60 -52.82
N HIS A 908 20.74 16.49 -54.04
CA HIS A 908 19.58 17.28 -54.48
C HIS A 908 18.32 16.93 -53.67
N GLU A 909 18.15 15.65 -53.30
CA GLU A 909 17.05 15.19 -52.45
C GLU A 909 17.18 15.73 -51.01
N LEU A 910 18.39 15.74 -50.44
CA LEU A 910 18.70 16.33 -49.12
C LEU A 910 18.42 17.84 -49.04
N GLN A 911 18.61 18.57 -50.14
CA GLN A 911 18.34 20.01 -50.20
C GLN A 911 16.85 20.31 -50.31
N SER A 912 16.06 19.44 -50.94
CA SER A 912 14.60 19.59 -51.08
C SER A 912 13.82 19.52 -49.77
N GLU A 913 14.39 18.90 -48.72
CA GLU A 913 13.79 18.83 -47.36
C GLU A 913 14.08 20.05 -46.48
N THR A 914 14.90 21.01 -46.94
CA THR A 914 15.32 22.16 -46.12
C THR A 914 14.42 23.41 -46.29
N GLU A 915 13.49 23.43 -47.25
CA GLU A 915 12.60 24.59 -47.50
C GLU A 915 11.18 24.41 -46.91
N MET A 916 11.07 24.85 -45.63
CA MET A 916 9.90 25.34 -44.85
C MET A 916 9.08 24.39 -43.94
N PRO A 917 8.62 24.86 -42.74
CA PRO A 917 8.79 26.20 -42.16
C PRO A 917 9.67 26.21 -40.90
N ALA A 918 10.88 26.74 -41.03
CA ALA A 918 11.58 27.40 -39.94
C ALA A 918 10.89 28.74 -39.64
N GLN A 919 9.71 28.69 -39.00
CA GLN A 919 9.00 29.87 -38.52
C GLN A 919 8.01 29.51 -37.39
N GLN A 920 8.49 28.80 -36.37
CA GLN A 920 7.81 28.72 -35.08
C GLN A 920 8.83 28.92 -33.94
N SER A 921 8.91 30.18 -33.51
CA SER A 921 9.31 30.66 -32.18
C SER A 921 10.68 30.26 -31.60
N GLU A 922 11.69 31.08 -31.85
CA GLU A 922 12.92 31.20 -31.02
C GLU A 922 12.67 31.74 -29.60
N VAL A 923 11.42 31.78 -29.12
CA VAL A 923 11.06 32.29 -27.80
C VAL A 923 10.52 31.14 -26.97
N GLY A 924 11.41 30.39 -26.29
CA GLY A 924 11.02 29.40 -25.28
C GLY A 924 11.82 28.10 -25.18
N ALA A 925 12.82 27.87 -26.04
CA ALA A 925 13.68 26.67 -25.94
C ALA A 925 14.55 26.71 -24.68
N ALA A 926 14.66 25.58 -23.97
CA ALA A 926 15.37 25.51 -22.70
C ALA A 926 16.88 25.44 -22.91
N ARG A 927 17.64 26.15 -22.06
CA ARG A 927 19.10 26.27 -22.15
C ARG A 927 19.78 25.25 -21.26
N VAL A 928 20.67 24.44 -21.82
CA VAL A 928 21.41 23.39 -21.12
C VAL A 928 22.91 23.69 -21.19
N LEU A 929 23.58 23.72 -20.05
CA LEU A 929 25.05 23.84 -19.99
C LEU A 929 25.66 22.46 -19.74
N ILE A 930 26.58 22.01 -20.59
CA ILE A 930 27.31 20.76 -20.44
C ILE A 930 28.73 21.07 -20.02
N VAL A 931 29.18 20.47 -18.93
CA VAL A 931 30.52 20.62 -18.34
C VAL A 931 31.11 19.23 -18.19
N ASP A 932 32.02 18.84 -19.07
CA ASP A 932 32.68 17.52 -19.04
C ASP A 932 34.05 17.70 -19.70
N ASP A 933 35.11 17.03 -19.26
CA ASP A 933 36.45 17.16 -19.84
C ASP A 933 36.64 16.28 -21.08
N ASP A 934 35.84 15.21 -21.24
CA ASP A 934 35.85 14.31 -22.38
C ASP A 934 35.07 14.86 -23.58
N ARG A 935 35.79 15.13 -24.68
CA ARG A 935 35.24 15.70 -25.91
C ARG A 935 34.20 14.79 -26.57
N SER A 936 34.39 13.47 -26.48
CA SER A 936 33.49 12.49 -27.11
C SER A 936 32.13 12.49 -26.42
N THR A 937 32.13 12.48 -25.09
CA THR A 937 30.95 12.57 -24.23
C THR A 937 30.22 13.89 -24.42
N ARG A 938 30.93 15.03 -24.42
CA ARG A 938 30.32 16.33 -24.71
C ARG A 938 29.62 16.37 -26.07
N SER A 939 30.29 15.89 -27.12
CA SER A 939 29.74 15.90 -28.48
C SER A 939 28.50 15.00 -28.62
N ALA A 940 28.50 13.83 -27.99
CA ALA A 940 27.35 12.93 -27.96
C ALA A 940 26.16 13.54 -27.21
N LEU A 941 26.40 14.13 -26.04
CA LEU A 941 25.37 14.82 -25.25
C LEU A 941 24.82 16.05 -25.98
N CYS A 942 25.69 16.84 -26.61
CA CYS A 942 25.30 18.01 -27.39
C CYS A 942 24.39 17.62 -28.56
N SER A 943 24.79 16.61 -29.34
CA SER A 943 24.01 16.11 -30.48
C SER A 943 22.62 15.62 -30.05
N VAL A 944 22.55 14.81 -29.00
CA VAL A 944 21.27 14.26 -28.53
C VAL A 944 20.37 15.34 -27.95
N LEU A 945 20.90 16.27 -27.16
CA LEU A 945 20.09 17.32 -26.54
C LEU A 945 19.62 18.37 -27.57
N GLN A 946 20.46 18.75 -28.54
CA GLN A 946 20.05 19.65 -29.63
C GLN A 946 18.97 19.03 -30.52
N LEU A 947 19.10 17.75 -30.89
CA LEU A 947 18.05 17.00 -31.62
C LEU A 947 16.70 16.97 -30.90
N ASN A 948 16.72 17.11 -29.57
CA ASN A 948 15.54 17.08 -28.72
C ASN A 948 14.98 18.48 -28.37
N GLY A 949 15.46 19.53 -29.04
CA GLY A 949 14.94 20.90 -28.94
C GLY A 949 15.57 21.76 -27.84
N PHE A 950 16.71 21.36 -27.29
CA PHE A 950 17.46 22.13 -26.29
C PHE A 950 18.52 23.02 -26.92
N ILE A 951 18.71 24.21 -26.35
CA ILE A 951 19.84 25.09 -26.68
C ILE A 951 21.00 24.67 -25.77
N VAL A 952 22.04 24.07 -26.35
CA VAL A 952 23.16 23.52 -25.59
C VAL A 952 24.37 24.44 -25.68
N THR A 953 25.06 24.65 -24.55
CA THR A 953 26.40 25.26 -24.51
C THR A 953 27.38 24.32 -23.83
N GLU A 954 28.59 24.21 -24.37
CA GLU A 954 29.61 23.27 -23.91
C GLU A 954 30.76 23.99 -23.21
N VAL A 955 31.24 23.41 -22.12
CA VAL A 955 32.38 23.86 -21.31
C VAL A 955 33.22 22.64 -20.97
N SER A 956 34.55 22.79 -21.02
CA SER A 956 35.48 21.67 -20.76
C SER A 956 35.99 21.59 -19.32
N ASP A 957 35.68 22.58 -18.47
CA ASP A 957 36.21 22.66 -17.10
C ASP A 957 35.26 23.31 -16.09
N GLY A 958 35.33 22.88 -14.82
CA GLY A 958 34.54 23.39 -13.71
C GLY A 958 34.77 24.87 -13.37
N SER A 959 35.96 25.43 -13.66
CA SER A 959 36.29 26.82 -13.33
C SER A 959 35.59 27.85 -14.21
N GLU A 960 35.16 27.46 -15.41
CA GLU A 960 34.47 28.34 -16.36
C GLU A 960 32.96 28.45 -16.08
N VAL A 961 32.40 27.51 -15.30
CA VAL A 961 30.95 27.37 -15.08
C VAL A 961 30.33 28.62 -14.45
N ALA A 962 31.00 29.24 -13.48
CA ALA A 962 30.48 30.43 -12.80
C ALA A 962 30.34 31.65 -13.75
N ASN A 963 31.24 31.78 -14.73
CA ASN A 963 31.17 32.85 -15.73
C ASN A 963 30.06 32.57 -16.76
N GLU A 964 29.92 31.32 -17.16
CA GLU A 964 28.92 30.86 -18.11
C GLU A 964 27.49 30.94 -17.57
N VAL A 965 27.29 30.62 -16.29
CA VAL A 965 26.00 30.76 -15.61
C VAL A 965 25.52 32.22 -15.59
N LYS A 966 26.42 33.16 -15.30
CA LYS A 966 26.11 34.61 -15.31
C LYS A 966 25.71 35.10 -16.70
N ARG A 967 26.35 34.58 -17.75
CA ARG A 967 26.10 34.99 -19.14
C ARG A 967 24.85 34.36 -19.72
N LEU A 968 24.66 33.05 -19.53
CA LEU A 968 23.67 32.26 -20.26
C LEU A 968 22.38 32.04 -19.48
N ARG A 969 22.44 32.07 -18.15
CA ARG A 969 21.36 31.66 -17.23
C ARG A 969 20.73 30.32 -17.67
N PRO A 970 21.47 29.20 -17.57
CA PRO A 970 20.95 27.90 -17.99
C PRO A 970 19.73 27.47 -17.15
N ASP A 971 18.88 26.65 -17.76
CA ASP A 971 17.76 25.99 -17.08
C ASP A 971 18.22 24.75 -16.32
N VAL A 972 19.33 24.13 -16.74
CA VAL A 972 19.97 22.97 -16.10
C VAL A 972 21.44 22.88 -16.50
N ILE A 973 22.28 22.34 -15.61
CA ILE A 973 23.71 22.08 -15.83
C ILE A 973 23.97 20.58 -15.75
N LEU A 974 24.61 20.00 -16.75
CA LEU A 974 25.17 18.64 -16.71
C LEU A 974 26.65 18.78 -16.40
N MET A 975 27.13 18.11 -15.36
CA MET A 975 28.50 18.31 -14.89
C MET A 975 29.18 16.99 -14.57
N ASP A 976 30.33 16.73 -15.18
CA ASP A 976 31.16 15.59 -14.83
C ASP A 976 31.78 15.77 -13.44
N ALA A 977 31.74 14.71 -12.64
CA ALA A 977 32.22 14.69 -11.28
C ALA A 977 33.76 14.74 -11.23
N LEU A 978 34.43 14.14 -12.21
CA LEU A 978 35.89 14.02 -12.26
C LEU A 978 36.42 14.86 -13.42
N MET A 979 36.95 16.04 -13.11
CA MET A 979 37.59 16.94 -14.08
C MET A 979 38.96 17.39 -13.56
N PRO A 980 39.96 17.62 -14.44
CA PRO A 980 41.36 17.74 -14.03
C PRO A 980 41.77 19.09 -13.39
N VAL A 981 41.09 20.21 -13.66
CA VAL A 981 41.47 21.52 -13.08
C VAL A 981 40.59 21.88 -11.88
N MET A 982 39.26 21.84 -12.05
CA MET A 982 38.31 21.94 -10.95
C MET A 982 37.30 20.80 -11.06
N ASP A 983 37.22 19.95 -10.03
CA ASP A 983 36.29 18.82 -10.05
C ASP A 983 34.81 19.26 -9.97
N GLY A 984 33.91 18.41 -10.46
CA GLY A 984 32.49 18.74 -10.53
C GLY A 984 31.85 18.96 -9.17
N PHE A 985 32.32 18.26 -8.14
CA PHE A 985 31.83 18.44 -6.77
C PHE A 985 32.16 19.84 -6.23
N THR A 986 33.39 20.30 -6.41
CA THR A 986 33.85 21.63 -5.96
C THR A 986 33.16 22.73 -6.77
N ALA A 987 33.03 22.55 -8.09
CA ALA A 987 32.29 23.48 -8.94
C ALA A 987 30.81 23.58 -8.54
N CYS A 988 30.18 22.47 -8.17
CA CYS A 988 28.79 22.44 -7.67
C CYS A 988 28.64 23.23 -6.37
N SER A 989 29.52 22.99 -5.39
CA SER A 989 29.47 23.70 -4.10
C SER A 989 29.64 25.21 -4.28
N LEU A 990 30.58 25.65 -5.13
CA LEU A 990 30.80 27.07 -5.44
C LEU A 990 29.60 27.71 -6.15
N LEU A 991 28.88 26.97 -6.99
CA LEU A 991 27.66 27.45 -7.62
C LEU A 991 26.54 27.69 -6.60
N GLN A 992 26.40 26.80 -5.61
CA GLN A 992 25.38 26.89 -4.56
C GLN A 992 25.60 28.05 -3.58
N GLU A 993 26.84 28.50 -3.40
CA GLU A 993 27.17 29.69 -2.60
C GLU A 993 26.76 31.01 -3.30
N SER A 994 26.55 30.98 -4.62
CA SER A 994 26.15 32.16 -5.39
C SER A 994 24.62 32.32 -5.47
N PRO A 995 24.06 33.54 -5.30
CA PRO A 995 22.61 33.77 -5.37
C PRO A 995 21.98 33.39 -6.71
N GLU A 996 22.74 33.50 -7.81
CA GLU A 996 22.27 33.19 -9.16
C GLU A 996 22.42 31.71 -9.52
N GLY A 997 23.36 30.99 -8.89
CA GLY A 997 23.61 29.56 -9.15
C GLY A 997 22.76 28.62 -8.29
N ARG A 998 22.34 29.06 -7.09
CA ARG A 998 21.58 28.24 -6.13
C ARG A 998 20.23 27.73 -6.66
N GLU A 999 19.62 28.44 -7.61
CA GLU A 999 18.33 28.08 -8.19
C GLU A 999 18.44 27.22 -9.46
N ILE A 1000 19.65 26.92 -9.94
CA ILE A 1000 19.86 26.17 -11.18
C ILE A 1000 20.12 24.70 -10.82
N PRO A 1001 19.31 23.75 -11.34
CA PRO A 1001 19.52 22.34 -11.07
C PRO A 1001 20.80 21.82 -11.73
N VAL A 1002 21.57 21.03 -10.99
CA VAL A 1002 22.82 20.40 -11.43
C VAL A 1002 22.62 18.88 -11.49
N LEU A 1003 22.86 18.29 -12.67
CA LEU A 1003 22.86 16.86 -12.93
C LEU A 1003 24.32 16.37 -12.96
N MET A 1004 24.72 15.65 -11.92
CA MET A 1004 26.10 15.15 -11.80
C MET A 1004 26.30 13.89 -12.62
N ILE A 1005 27.28 13.85 -13.51
CA ILE A 1005 27.70 12.66 -14.25
C ILE A 1005 28.90 12.08 -13.51
N THR A 1006 28.87 10.82 -13.10
CA THR A 1006 29.96 10.22 -12.30
C THR A 1006 30.34 8.83 -12.78
N ALA A 1007 31.62 8.49 -12.78
CA ALA A 1007 32.12 7.13 -13.08
C ALA A 1007 32.11 6.20 -11.87
N LEU A 1008 31.67 6.67 -10.71
CA LEU A 1008 31.77 5.96 -9.44
C LEU A 1008 30.39 5.42 -9.04
N GLU A 1009 30.24 4.09 -9.06
CA GLU A 1009 29.01 3.36 -8.68
C GLU A 1009 28.85 3.17 -7.15
N ASP A 1010 29.70 3.79 -6.33
CA ASP A 1010 29.69 3.63 -4.88
C ASP A 1010 28.77 4.65 -4.17
N SER A 1011 28.10 4.19 -3.10
CA SER A 1011 27.18 5.02 -2.31
C SER A 1011 27.82 6.30 -1.78
N ALA A 1012 29.14 6.29 -1.53
CA ALA A 1012 29.87 7.46 -1.06
C ALA A 1012 29.95 8.58 -2.12
N SER A 1013 30.03 8.26 -3.41
CA SER A 1013 30.07 9.27 -4.47
C SER A 1013 28.70 9.90 -4.73
N ILE A 1014 27.64 9.13 -4.54
CA ILE A 1014 26.26 9.63 -4.59
C ILE A 1014 26.01 10.59 -3.42
N GLU A 1015 26.40 10.19 -2.20
CA GLU A 1015 26.32 11.06 -1.02
C GLU A 1015 27.13 12.34 -1.21
N ARG A 1016 28.33 12.26 -1.81
CA ARG A 1016 29.14 13.43 -2.16
C ARG A 1016 28.46 14.35 -3.19
N ALA A 1017 27.78 13.80 -4.19
CA ALA A 1017 27.08 14.59 -5.20
C ALA A 1017 25.95 15.43 -4.57
N PHE A 1018 25.13 14.81 -3.72
CA PHE A 1018 24.05 15.51 -3.03
C PHE A 1018 24.58 16.47 -1.94
N ALA A 1019 25.65 16.10 -1.23
CA ALA A 1019 26.29 16.97 -0.24
C ALA A 1019 26.89 18.24 -0.89
N ALA A 1020 27.35 18.14 -2.14
CA ALA A 1020 27.81 19.29 -2.93
C ALA A 1020 26.66 20.15 -3.50
N GLY A 1021 25.41 19.71 -3.31
CA GLY A 1021 24.21 20.42 -3.77
C GLY A 1021 23.74 20.07 -5.18
N ALA A 1022 24.15 18.92 -5.74
CA ALA A 1022 23.59 18.41 -6.99
C ALA A 1022 22.11 18.03 -6.82
N SER A 1023 21.30 18.27 -7.86
CA SER A 1023 19.87 17.95 -7.86
C SER A 1023 19.57 16.50 -8.21
N ASP A 1024 20.44 15.87 -9.01
CA ASP A 1024 20.32 14.47 -9.43
C ASP A 1024 21.70 13.98 -9.93
N TYR A 1025 21.86 12.68 -10.18
CA TYR A 1025 23.11 12.11 -10.71
C TYR A 1025 22.86 11.02 -11.78
N ILE A 1026 23.88 10.73 -12.61
CA ILE A 1026 23.89 9.68 -13.63
C ILE A 1026 25.25 8.96 -13.63
N PRO A 1027 25.28 7.61 -13.54
CA PRO A 1027 26.52 6.84 -13.64
C PRO A 1027 27.01 6.70 -15.09
N LYS A 1028 28.34 6.68 -15.31
CA LYS A 1028 28.98 6.26 -16.57
C LYS A 1028 29.07 4.71 -16.60
N PRO A 1029 28.80 4.03 -17.74
CA PRO A 1029 28.61 4.57 -19.09
C PRO A 1029 27.23 5.21 -19.31
N LEU A 1030 27.23 6.36 -20.01
CA LEU A 1030 26.04 7.19 -20.20
C LEU A 1030 25.02 6.56 -21.16
N HIS A 1031 23.81 6.32 -20.68
CA HIS A 1031 22.68 5.96 -21.52
C HIS A 1031 21.94 7.23 -22.00
N LEU A 1032 22.19 7.68 -23.23
CA LEU A 1032 21.76 9.00 -23.74
C LEU A 1032 20.24 9.23 -23.67
N ALA A 1033 19.42 8.18 -23.82
CA ALA A 1033 17.97 8.28 -23.64
C ALA A 1033 17.57 8.63 -22.20
N VAL A 1034 18.27 8.07 -21.20
CA VAL A 1034 18.04 8.36 -19.78
C VAL A 1034 18.48 9.78 -19.46
N VAL A 1035 19.60 10.23 -20.02
CA VAL A 1035 20.06 11.62 -19.87
C VAL A 1035 19.01 12.60 -20.37
N ASN A 1036 18.46 12.40 -21.57
CA ASN A 1036 17.42 13.27 -22.13
C ASN A 1036 16.18 13.34 -21.23
N GLN A 1037 15.70 12.21 -20.71
CA GLN A 1037 14.54 12.15 -19.82
C GLN A 1037 14.80 12.88 -18.49
N ARG A 1038 15.99 12.69 -17.90
CA ARG A 1038 16.41 13.38 -16.66
C ARG A 1038 16.51 14.88 -16.85
N VAL A 1039 17.12 15.32 -17.96
CA VAL A 1039 17.25 16.74 -18.33
C VAL A 1039 15.88 17.37 -18.54
N ARG A 1040 14.96 16.72 -19.28
CA ARG A 1040 13.57 17.19 -19.43
C ARG A 1040 12.88 17.38 -18.08
N ARG A 1041 12.97 16.37 -17.20
CA ARG A 1041 12.37 16.44 -15.86
C ARG A 1041 12.92 17.62 -15.05
N LEU A 1042 14.23 17.85 -15.07
CA LEU A 1042 14.86 18.94 -14.34
C LEU A 1042 14.48 20.32 -14.91
N VAL A 1043 14.43 20.44 -16.23
CA VAL A 1043 13.97 21.67 -16.92
C VAL A 1043 12.51 21.96 -16.59
N ASP A 1044 11.62 20.97 -16.63
CA ASP A 1044 10.21 21.13 -16.31
C ASP A 1044 10.00 21.49 -14.83
N ALA A 1045 10.76 20.86 -13.92
CA ALA A 1045 10.72 21.20 -12.51
C ALA A 1045 11.21 22.64 -12.26
N SER A 1046 12.34 23.03 -12.87
CA SER A 1046 12.91 24.37 -12.80
C SER A 1046 11.95 25.44 -13.34
N ARG A 1047 11.34 25.20 -14.50
CA ARG A 1047 10.33 26.10 -15.09
C ARG A 1047 9.07 26.18 -14.24
N THR A 1048 8.60 25.07 -13.69
CA THR A 1048 7.43 25.04 -12.81
C THR A 1048 7.71 25.81 -11.53
N GLN A 1049 8.88 25.61 -10.91
CA GLN A 1049 9.31 26.35 -9.72
C GLN A 1049 9.42 27.85 -10.00
N ARG A 1050 10.05 28.25 -11.11
CA ARG A 1050 10.11 29.66 -11.54
C ARG A 1050 8.72 30.22 -11.82
N ARG A 1051 7.79 29.43 -12.38
CA ARG A 1051 6.41 29.84 -12.64
C ARG A 1051 5.59 29.97 -11.35
N VAL A 1052 5.76 29.05 -10.39
CA VAL A 1052 5.16 29.12 -9.06
C VAL A 1052 5.69 30.33 -8.31
N HIS A 1053 7.01 30.56 -8.33
CA HIS A 1053 7.61 31.76 -7.74
C HIS A 1053 7.08 33.03 -8.42
N HIS A 1054 6.99 33.06 -9.75
CA HIS A 1054 6.42 34.19 -10.47
C HIS A 1054 4.95 34.44 -10.09
N LEU A 1055 4.13 33.41 -9.96
CA LEU A 1055 2.72 33.53 -9.55
C LEU A 1055 2.56 33.88 -8.06
N ALA A 1056 3.49 33.44 -7.21
CA ALA A 1056 3.50 33.75 -5.78
C ALA A 1056 3.84 35.22 -5.50
N TYR A 1057 4.60 35.88 -6.38
CA TYR A 1057 5.11 37.23 -6.17
C TYR A 1057 4.66 38.28 -7.21
N ASN A 1058 4.03 37.88 -8.32
CA ASN A 1058 3.48 38.79 -9.33
C ASN A 1058 1.99 38.49 -9.63
N ASP A 1059 1.22 39.52 -9.98
CA ASP A 1059 -0.17 39.44 -10.40
C ASP A 1059 -0.30 38.72 -11.76
N ALA A 1060 -1.21 37.74 -11.85
CA ALA A 1060 -1.35 36.88 -13.02
C ALA A 1060 -1.90 37.62 -14.26
N LEU A 1061 -2.66 38.70 -14.06
CA LEU A 1061 -3.29 39.43 -15.16
C LEU A 1061 -2.36 40.50 -15.76
N THR A 1062 -1.72 41.30 -14.91
CA THR A 1062 -0.89 42.46 -15.34
C THR A 1062 0.61 42.17 -15.36
N GLY A 1063 1.05 41.09 -14.70
CA GLY A 1063 2.47 40.77 -14.52
C GLY A 1063 3.23 41.70 -13.57
N LEU A 1064 2.55 42.66 -12.95
CA LEU A 1064 3.12 43.54 -11.93
C LEU A 1064 3.36 42.77 -10.62
N PRO A 1065 4.32 43.18 -9.77
CA PRO A 1065 4.41 42.76 -8.37
C PRO A 1065 3.03 42.69 -7.70
N ASN A 1066 2.76 41.58 -7.01
CA ASN A 1066 1.58 41.44 -6.19
C ASN A 1066 1.82 42.03 -4.79
N ARG A 1067 0.80 41.98 -3.92
CA ARG A 1067 0.87 42.53 -2.56
C ARG A 1067 2.03 42.00 -1.72
N ILE A 1068 2.41 40.73 -1.88
CA ILE A 1068 3.49 40.11 -1.10
C ILE A 1068 4.83 40.73 -1.52
N LYS A 1069 5.15 40.69 -2.81
CA LYS A 1069 6.41 41.25 -3.34
C LYS A 1069 6.50 42.76 -3.14
N PHE A 1070 5.37 43.46 -3.23
CA PHE A 1070 5.30 44.88 -2.95
C PHE A 1070 5.63 45.20 -1.49
N ASN A 1071 5.06 44.46 -0.54
CA ASN A 1071 5.36 44.66 0.88
C ASN A 1071 6.83 44.34 1.20
N ASP A 1072 7.39 43.28 0.61
CA ASP A 1072 8.81 42.94 0.79
C ASP A 1072 9.72 44.06 0.26
N ARG A 1073 9.43 44.58 -0.94
CA ARG A 1073 10.12 45.74 -1.51
C ARG A 1073 9.97 46.99 -0.65
N LEU A 1074 8.77 47.27 -0.15
CA LEU A 1074 8.49 48.43 0.70
C LEU A 1074 9.25 48.35 2.02
N SER A 1075 9.25 47.18 2.68
CA SER A 1075 10.02 46.95 3.92
C SER A 1075 11.51 47.19 3.69
N HIS A 1076 12.08 46.63 2.61
CA HIS A 1076 13.48 46.87 2.27
C HIS A 1076 13.79 48.34 1.93
N SER A 1077 12.91 49.02 1.19
CA SER A 1077 13.08 50.46 0.93
C SER A 1077 13.02 51.27 2.24
N ILE A 1078 12.13 50.94 3.17
CA ILE A 1078 12.03 51.58 4.49
C ILE A 1078 13.28 51.33 5.34
N GLU A 1079 13.80 50.11 5.36
CA GLU A 1079 15.04 49.76 6.05
C GLU A 1079 16.23 50.55 5.51
N ASN A 1080 16.37 50.64 4.18
CA ASN A 1080 17.47 51.36 3.53
C ASN A 1080 17.43 52.89 3.80
N ILE A 1081 16.25 53.46 4.05
CA ILE A 1081 16.08 54.88 4.43
C ILE A 1081 16.55 55.13 5.86
N ASN A 1082 16.45 54.16 6.77
CA ASN A 1082 16.98 54.33 8.12
C ASN A 1082 18.52 54.46 8.10
N ASP A 1083 19.18 53.93 7.07
CA ASP A 1083 20.63 53.99 6.89
C ASP A 1083 21.10 55.11 5.94
N THR A 1084 20.21 55.69 5.11
CA THR A 1084 20.54 56.76 4.15
C THR A 1084 19.51 57.90 4.22
N VAL A 1085 19.95 59.17 4.32
CA VAL A 1085 19.08 60.37 4.39
C VAL A 1085 18.40 60.62 3.04
N GLN A 1086 17.50 59.73 2.63
CA GLN A 1086 16.72 59.80 1.39
C GLN A 1086 15.24 59.68 1.71
N SER A 1087 14.40 60.35 0.92
CA SER A 1087 12.94 60.31 1.08
C SER A 1087 12.31 59.28 0.14
N LEU A 1088 11.25 58.63 0.61
CA LEU A 1088 10.42 57.69 -0.15
C LEU A 1088 9.02 58.26 -0.33
N ALA A 1089 8.42 58.03 -1.49
CA ALA A 1089 7.01 58.32 -1.73
C ALA A 1089 6.29 57.04 -2.12
N LEU A 1090 5.12 56.89 -1.53
CA LEU A 1090 4.18 55.86 -1.89
C LEU A 1090 2.98 56.52 -2.56
N LEU A 1091 2.74 56.17 -3.82
CA LEU A 1091 1.54 56.57 -4.54
C LEU A 1091 0.56 55.40 -4.53
N TYR A 1092 -0.69 55.68 -4.23
CA TYR A 1092 -1.77 54.71 -4.30
C TYR A 1092 -2.82 55.23 -5.27
N LEU A 1093 -3.23 54.37 -6.20
CA LEU A 1093 -4.13 54.71 -7.30
C LEU A 1093 -5.30 53.74 -7.29
N ASP A 1094 -6.49 54.29 -7.49
CA ASP A 1094 -7.74 53.54 -7.67
C ASP A 1094 -8.37 53.96 -9.00
N LEU A 1095 -8.93 52.99 -9.74
CA LEU A 1095 -9.57 53.27 -11.02
C LEU A 1095 -11.03 53.68 -10.83
N ASP A 1096 -11.31 54.96 -11.08
CA ASP A 1096 -12.65 55.52 -10.95
C ASP A 1096 -13.70 54.71 -11.73
N ARG A 1097 -14.73 54.26 -11.00
CA ARG A 1097 -15.90 53.55 -11.56
C ARG A 1097 -15.54 52.31 -12.38
N PHE A 1098 -14.42 51.63 -12.10
CA PHE A 1098 -14.04 50.41 -12.82
C PHE A 1098 -15.14 49.33 -12.78
N LYS A 1099 -15.85 49.21 -11.66
CA LYS A 1099 -17.03 48.33 -11.56
C LYS A 1099 -18.10 48.61 -12.61
N PHE A 1100 -18.38 49.87 -12.93
CA PHE A 1100 -19.33 50.24 -13.98
C PHE A 1100 -18.87 49.79 -15.37
N VAL A 1101 -17.55 49.82 -15.64
CA VAL A 1101 -16.98 49.31 -16.89
C VAL A 1101 -17.21 47.81 -17.00
N ASN A 1102 -16.95 47.05 -15.94
CA ASN A 1102 -17.21 45.61 -15.91
C ASN A 1102 -18.70 45.29 -16.09
N ASP A 1103 -19.58 46.00 -15.38
CA ASP A 1103 -21.03 45.76 -15.40
C ASP A 1103 -21.65 46.14 -16.76
N THR A 1104 -21.08 47.13 -17.46
CA THR A 1104 -21.63 47.64 -18.74
C THR A 1104 -21.01 46.97 -19.97
N LEU A 1105 -19.69 46.72 -19.95
CA LEU A 1105 -18.91 46.28 -21.10
C LEU A 1105 -18.34 44.86 -20.95
N GLY A 1106 -18.52 44.24 -19.78
CA GLY A 1106 -18.07 42.88 -19.49
C GLY A 1106 -16.63 42.80 -18.96
N HIS A 1107 -16.37 41.75 -18.19
CA HIS A 1107 -15.09 41.54 -17.50
C HIS A 1107 -13.88 41.41 -18.44
N GLU A 1108 -14.04 40.85 -19.65
CA GLU A 1108 -12.93 40.77 -20.62
C GLU A 1108 -12.42 42.15 -21.06
N ILE A 1109 -13.32 43.14 -21.17
CA ILE A 1109 -12.96 44.52 -21.51
C ILE A 1109 -12.30 45.20 -20.30
N GLY A 1110 -12.80 44.94 -19.08
CA GLY A 1110 -12.14 45.37 -17.85
C GLY A 1110 -10.72 44.83 -17.70
N ASP A 1111 -10.50 43.56 -18.02
CA ASP A 1111 -9.18 42.94 -17.98
C ASP A 1111 -8.21 43.55 -18.99
N LYS A 1112 -8.68 43.85 -20.21
CA LYS A 1112 -7.90 44.59 -21.21
C LYS A 1112 -7.59 46.00 -20.75
N LEU A 1113 -8.54 46.68 -20.10
CA LEU A 1113 -8.33 48.00 -19.52
C LEU A 1113 -7.24 47.96 -18.46
N LEU A 1114 -7.30 47.02 -17.50
CA LEU A 1114 -6.28 46.86 -16.45
C LEU A 1114 -4.88 46.60 -17.03
N LYS A 1115 -4.75 45.77 -18.06
CA LYS A 1115 -3.48 45.55 -18.76
C LYS A 1115 -2.94 46.84 -19.38
N ARG A 1116 -3.78 47.60 -20.09
CA ARG A 1116 -3.38 48.89 -20.69
C ARG A 1116 -3.03 49.96 -19.66
N VAL A 1117 -3.77 50.03 -18.56
CA VAL A 1117 -3.47 50.91 -17.43
C VAL A 1117 -2.11 50.54 -16.84
N SER A 1118 -1.84 49.25 -16.60
CA SER A 1118 -0.56 48.80 -16.05
C SER A 1118 0.65 49.14 -16.94
N GLU A 1119 0.51 48.98 -18.26
CA GLU A 1119 1.53 49.37 -19.24
C GLU A 1119 1.80 50.89 -19.22
N ARG A 1120 0.72 51.69 -19.16
CA ARG A 1120 0.81 53.16 -19.10
C ARG A 1120 1.47 53.64 -17.81
N ILE A 1121 1.07 53.10 -16.66
CA ILE A 1121 1.68 53.44 -15.37
C ILE A 1121 3.19 53.14 -15.40
N ARG A 1122 3.59 51.94 -15.87
CA ARG A 1122 5.01 51.57 -15.99
C ARG A 1122 5.80 52.52 -16.90
N SER A 1123 5.18 53.05 -17.95
CA SER A 1123 5.83 54.00 -18.86
C SER A 1123 6.03 55.40 -18.25
N CYS A 1124 5.28 55.74 -17.19
CA CYS A 1124 5.34 57.05 -16.54
C CYS A 1124 6.35 57.12 -15.38
N VAL A 1125 6.87 55.97 -14.92
CA VAL A 1125 7.79 55.87 -13.78
C VAL A 1125 9.16 55.33 -14.21
N ARG A 1126 10.18 55.42 -13.35
CA ARG A 1126 11.53 54.93 -13.67
C ARG A 1126 11.54 53.39 -13.60
N GLY A 1127 12.46 52.76 -14.34
CA GLY A 1127 12.62 51.29 -14.27
C GLY A 1127 13.08 50.77 -12.90
N SER A 1128 13.61 51.65 -12.04
CA SER A 1128 13.94 51.36 -10.64
C SER A 1128 12.73 51.36 -9.71
N ASP A 1129 11.66 52.09 -10.07
CA ASP A 1129 10.48 52.29 -9.22
C ASP A 1129 9.60 51.03 -9.24
N CYS A 1130 9.03 50.67 -8.09
CA CYS A 1130 8.20 49.46 -7.98
C CYS A 1130 6.73 49.79 -8.21
N VAL A 1131 6.15 49.34 -9.33
CA VAL A 1131 4.70 49.42 -9.60
C VAL A 1131 4.08 48.08 -9.27
N ALA A 1132 3.07 48.06 -8.41
CA ALA A 1132 2.35 46.87 -7.98
C ALA A 1132 0.85 47.01 -8.20
N ARG A 1133 0.17 45.87 -8.35
CA ARG A 1133 -1.29 45.79 -8.30
C ARG A 1133 -1.67 45.12 -6.98
N LEU A 1134 -2.40 45.84 -6.14
CA LEU A 1134 -2.73 45.39 -4.78
C LEU A 1134 -4.13 44.77 -4.69
N GLY A 1135 -5.02 45.16 -5.59
CA GLY A 1135 -6.42 44.73 -5.62
C GLY A 1135 -6.98 44.58 -7.04
N GLY A 1136 -8.31 44.59 -7.16
CA GLY A 1136 -9.01 44.46 -8.44
C GLY A 1136 -8.73 45.61 -9.39
N ASP A 1137 -8.86 46.84 -8.90
CA ASP A 1137 -8.71 48.12 -9.60
C ASP A 1137 -7.62 49.02 -8.99
N GLU A 1138 -6.96 48.53 -7.94
CA GLU A 1138 -6.04 49.30 -7.11
C GLU A 1138 -4.56 49.02 -7.48
N PHE A 1139 -3.78 50.08 -7.66
CA PHE A 1139 -2.36 50.05 -7.95
C PHE A 1139 -1.57 50.85 -6.90
N ALA A 1140 -0.34 50.42 -6.61
CA ALA A 1140 0.56 51.13 -5.73
C ALA A 1140 1.94 51.27 -6.36
N ILE A 1141 2.61 52.39 -6.07
CA ILE A 1141 3.91 52.71 -6.65
C ILE A 1141 4.84 53.17 -5.55
N ILE A 1142 6.01 52.55 -5.47
CA ILE A 1142 7.11 52.93 -4.60
C ILE A 1142 8.11 53.71 -5.45
N ILE A 1143 8.36 54.97 -5.09
CA ILE A 1143 9.39 55.81 -5.71
C ILE A 1143 10.50 56.00 -4.68
N ASP A 1144 11.61 55.31 -4.92
CA ASP A 1144 12.83 55.38 -4.13
C ASP A 1144 13.68 56.61 -4.52
N ASP A 1145 14.53 57.07 -3.60
CA ASP A 1145 15.50 58.16 -3.81
C ASP A 1145 14.88 59.45 -4.38
N LEU A 1146 13.94 60.05 -3.63
CA LEU A 1146 13.30 61.30 -4.05
C LEU A 1146 14.22 62.50 -3.83
N PRO A 1147 14.60 63.24 -4.89
CA PRO A 1147 15.42 64.43 -4.75
C PRO A 1147 14.62 65.66 -4.27
N SER A 1148 13.29 65.66 -4.41
CA SER A 1148 12.39 66.68 -3.84
C SER A 1148 10.94 66.20 -3.78
N HIS A 1149 10.14 66.75 -2.85
CA HIS A 1149 8.73 66.41 -2.69
C HIS A 1149 7.86 66.67 -3.94
N ASN A 1150 8.27 67.60 -4.81
CA ASN A 1150 7.54 67.93 -6.05
C ASN A 1150 7.58 66.80 -7.09
N VAL A 1151 8.57 65.89 -7.02
CA VAL A 1151 8.70 64.77 -7.97
C VAL A 1151 7.54 63.79 -7.80
N ALA A 1152 7.14 63.46 -6.57
CA ALA A 1152 6.02 62.55 -6.32
C ALA A 1152 4.70 63.11 -6.88
N SER A 1153 4.41 64.40 -6.64
CA SER A 1153 3.21 65.07 -7.17
C SER A 1153 3.22 65.16 -8.70
N THR A 1154 4.38 65.48 -9.29
CA THR A 1154 4.52 65.55 -10.75
C THR A 1154 4.35 64.18 -11.41
N THR A 1155 4.90 63.12 -10.80
CA THR A 1155 4.74 61.74 -11.29
C THR A 1155 3.30 61.27 -11.16
N ALA A 1156 2.62 61.56 -10.04
CA ALA A 1156 1.20 61.27 -9.88
C ALA A 1156 0.35 61.96 -10.96
N GLN A 1157 0.61 63.25 -11.22
CA GLN A 1157 -0.12 64.00 -12.25
C GLN A 1157 0.15 63.49 -13.66
N LYS A 1158 1.40 63.08 -13.96
CA LYS A 1158 1.74 62.42 -15.22
C LYS A 1158 0.98 61.11 -15.41
N ILE A 1159 0.89 60.29 -14.36
CA ILE A 1159 0.14 59.03 -14.40
C ILE A 1159 -1.34 59.30 -14.65
N CYS A 1160 -1.96 60.23 -13.90
CA CYS A 1160 -3.38 60.58 -14.09
C CYS A 1160 -3.69 61.21 -15.46
N THR A 1161 -2.70 61.78 -16.15
CA THR A 1161 -2.90 62.32 -17.50
C THR A 1161 -2.72 61.25 -18.59
N ALA A 1162 -1.89 60.23 -18.32
CA ALA A 1162 -1.55 59.18 -19.27
C ALA A 1162 -2.52 57.99 -19.23
N VAL A 1163 -3.00 57.64 -18.04
CA VAL A 1163 -4.00 56.60 -17.76
C VAL A 1163 -5.36 57.12 -18.19
#